data_AF-A0A1H5EC83-F1
#
_entry.id   AF-A0A1H5EC83-F1
#
_cell.length_a   1.000
_cell.length_b   1.000
_cell.length_c   1.000
_cell.angle_alpha   90.00
_cell.angle_beta   90.00
_cell.angle_gamma   90.00
#
_symmetry.space_group_name_H-M   'P 1'
#
loop_
_entity.id
_entity.type
_entity.pdbx_description
1 polymer ?
#
loop_
_entity_poly.entity_id
_entity_poly.type
_entity_poly.pdbx_seq_one_letter_code
_entity_poly.pdbx_strand_id
1 'polypeptide(L)'
;MSRDHVQSARRPVPAPAAGVPDLGGEAPWDAEPAYLELLARGASAEAYEQPVLLARAENRPPERIAAVERAKLLALRVRTELEGRRRREAELSALFETAHDLAGLRDVDAVLQAIVQRARSLLGTDVAYLSLNDPERGDTYMRVTEGSVAARFQQLRLGMGEGLGGLVAQTARPYVTDDYFKDDRFEHTLTIDAGVRDEGLVAIVGVPLMLGPHVIGVLFAADRRARVFEREQIALLGSFAALAASAIDTANLLTETRSAMAGLERANEIIKDHSAAIERASDIHDRLAELVLRGGQVHDVAAAVSQVLGGTVEFTDTADPRSLETSRTEGHAVRHGGDWIAAVAAGGELLGALVLRDRPGLDPVDQRTLERAAMVTSLLLLAGRSAAEAEQRVRGELLDDLLDARDREPRHLRERAARLHADLDATHVVLAARPEGPAADAEEAAAARRRLWSAASRLATARHGLAAARDGGTVLLLPLAPGDTAADVARRTARHLGAAVRRPVTVGASAPVAGLASRPDTVAGAYAEGRRCLDALDLLGRGGDGAAAEDFGFLGLLLAGERDVNGFVTRTIGPVVAYDRRRGTELVRTLDAYFACGTSPARTKDELHVHVNTVAQRLERVARLLGDDWQSPARALEIQLALRLHRLGAPPERR
;
A
#
# COMPACT_ATOMS: atom_id res chain seq x y z
N MET A 1 5.97 46.63 15.08
CA MET A 1 6.94 47.74 15.03
C MET A 1 6.78 48.44 13.70
N SER A 2 6.12 49.59 13.68
CA SER A 2 6.50 50.78 12.91
C SER A 2 5.52 51.88 13.28
N ARG A 3 6.06 52.96 13.85
CA ARG A 3 5.38 54.18 14.26
C ARG A 3 5.64 55.22 13.19
N ASP A 4 4.61 55.94 12.76
CA ASP A 4 4.69 57.33 12.26
C ASP A 4 3.29 57.95 12.44
N HIS A 5 3.08 58.80 13.46
CA HIS A 5 3.21 60.26 13.42
C HIS A 5 2.15 60.96 12.55
N VAL A 6 1.02 61.30 13.17
CA VAL A 6 0.14 62.40 12.73
C VAL A 6 -0.08 63.36 13.91
N GLN A 7 0.40 64.59 13.72
CA GLN A 7 0.33 65.72 14.64
C GLN A 7 -1.11 66.18 14.87
N SER A 8 -1.50 66.29 16.14
CA SER A 8 -2.71 66.95 16.62
C SER A 8 -2.48 68.47 16.74
N ALA A 9 -3.05 69.26 15.84
CA ALA A 9 -3.14 70.71 15.97
C ALA A 9 -4.36 71.11 16.83
N ARG A 10 -4.12 71.38 18.12
CA ARG A 10 -5.08 72.06 19.00
C ARG A 10 -5.14 73.55 18.66
N ARG A 11 -6.28 74.05 18.20
CA ARG A 11 -6.58 75.50 18.15
C ARG A 11 -6.99 76.00 19.56
N PRO A 12 -6.54 77.18 20.01
CA PRO A 12 -6.87 77.69 21.34
C PRO A 12 -8.23 78.40 21.36
N VAL A 13 -8.94 78.24 22.48
CA VAL A 13 -10.16 78.97 22.85
C VAL A 13 -9.79 80.41 23.24
N PRO A 14 -10.48 81.46 22.74
CA PRO A 14 -10.26 82.81 23.22
C PRO A 14 -11.09 83.09 24.48
N ALA A 15 -10.45 83.71 25.47
CA ALA A 15 -11.05 84.21 26.70
C ALA A 15 -11.98 85.41 26.43
N PRO A 16 -13.06 85.62 27.21
CA PRO A 16 -13.90 86.80 27.05
C PRO A 16 -13.22 88.03 27.66
N ALA A 17 -13.05 89.07 26.85
CA ALA A 17 -12.59 90.38 27.29
C ALA A 17 -13.72 91.13 28.02
N ALA A 18 -13.38 91.67 29.18
CA ALA A 18 -14.20 92.59 29.96
C ALA A 18 -14.22 94.00 29.33
N GLY A 19 -15.35 94.68 29.44
CA GLY A 19 -15.46 96.14 29.22
C GLY A 19 -16.72 96.56 28.47
N VAL A 20 -17.80 96.81 29.20
CA VAL A 20 -18.93 97.64 28.71
C VAL A 20 -19.04 98.83 29.67
N PRO A 21 -19.03 100.08 29.19
CA PRO A 21 -19.21 101.25 30.05
C PRO A 21 -20.68 101.40 30.44
N ASP A 22 -20.89 101.76 31.70
CA ASP A 22 -22.15 102.23 32.28
C ASP A 22 -22.52 103.59 31.68
N LEU A 23 -23.60 103.62 30.89
CA LEU A 23 -24.31 104.83 30.50
C LEU A 23 -25.81 104.57 30.69
N GLY A 24 -26.36 105.18 31.73
CA GLY A 24 -27.80 105.22 32.01
C GLY A 24 -28.60 105.73 30.81
N GLY A 25 -29.51 104.88 30.35
CA GLY A 25 -30.53 105.12 29.33
C GLY A 25 -31.26 103.81 29.09
N GLU A 26 -32.57 103.77 29.35
CA GLU A 26 -33.40 102.55 29.26
C GLU A 26 -33.14 101.74 27.98
N ALA A 27 -32.62 100.53 28.16
CA ALA A 27 -32.12 99.69 27.08
C ALA A 27 -33.23 99.18 26.15
N PRO A 28 -32.95 98.94 24.85
CA PRO A 28 -33.84 98.32 23.86
C PRO A 28 -34.40 96.89 24.09
N TRP A 29 -34.01 96.14 25.14
CA TRP A 29 -33.80 94.67 25.04
C TRP A 29 -34.75 93.72 25.82
N ASP A 30 -35.92 94.14 26.28
CA ASP A 30 -36.75 93.28 27.17
C ASP A 30 -37.43 92.05 26.51
N ALA A 31 -37.51 91.98 25.18
CA ALA A 31 -38.24 90.90 24.49
C ALA A 31 -37.38 89.72 24.02
N GLU A 32 -36.06 89.90 23.91
CA GLU A 32 -35.15 88.86 23.42
C GLU A 32 -34.97 87.68 24.39
N PRO A 33 -34.87 87.90 25.74
CA PRO A 33 -34.77 86.79 26.69
C PRO A 33 -35.99 85.87 26.65
N ALA A 34 -37.19 86.44 26.48
CA ALA A 34 -38.44 85.68 26.40
C ALA A 34 -38.45 84.73 25.19
N TYR A 35 -37.99 85.16 24.02
CA TYR A 35 -37.92 84.30 22.83
C TYR A 35 -36.82 83.23 22.92
N LEU A 36 -35.70 83.52 23.57
CA LEU A 36 -34.64 82.53 23.82
C LEU A 36 -35.10 81.44 24.81
N GLU A 37 -35.86 81.80 25.85
CA GLU A 37 -36.47 80.83 26.76
C GLU A 37 -37.51 79.95 26.04
N LEU A 38 -38.33 80.53 25.16
CA LEU A 38 -39.28 79.79 24.32
C LEU A 38 -38.56 78.77 23.40
N LEU A 39 -37.42 79.15 22.83
CA LEU A 39 -36.58 78.25 22.03
C LEU A 39 -35.94 77.14 22.88
N ALA A 40 -35.39 77.49 24.04
CA ALA A 40 -34.72 76.54 24.93
C ALA A 40 -35.67 75.44 25.43
N ARG A 41 -36.92 75.79 25.76
CA ARG A 41 -37.94 74.83 26.24
C ARG A 41 -38.73 74.14 25.14
N GLY A 42 -38.49 74.46 23.86
CA GLY A 42 -39.21 73.88 22.73
C GLY A 42 -40.70 74.22 22.69
N ALA A 43 -41.05 75.48 22.96
CA ALA A 43 -42.46 75.91 23.00
C ALA A 43 -43.17 75.84 21.62
N SER A 44 -44.50 75.72 21.64
CA SER A 44 -45.35 75.72 20.43
C SER A 44 -45.28 77.03 19.66
N ALA A 45 -45.64 77.02 18.36
CA ALA A 45 -45.60 78.24 17.52
C ALA A 45 -46.46 79.38 18.05
N GLU A 46 -47.61 79.01 18.60
CA GLU A 46 -48.58 79.94 19.18
C GLU A 46 -48.00 80.69 20.39
N ALA A 47 -47.11 80.04 21.17
CA ALA A 47 -46.47 80.67 22.32
C ALA A 47 -45.55 81.85 21.93
N TYR A 48 -45.09 81.92 20.68
CA TYR A 48 -44.25 83.02 20.19
C TYR A 48 -45.07 84.28 19.85
N GLU A 49 -46.40 84.20 19.79
CA GLU A 49 -47.27 85.39 19.64
C GLU A 49 -47.44 86.15 20.96
N GLN A 50 -47.33 85.45 22.10
CA GLN A 50 -47.62 85.99 23.42
C GLN A 50 -46.79 87.26 23.76
N PRO A 51 -45.47 87.34 23.49
CA PRO A 51 -44.71 88.57 23.76
C PRO A 51 -45.11 89.76 22.87
N VAL A 52 -45.57 89.53 21.64
CA VAL A 52 -46.09 90.60 20.75
C VAL A 52 -47.43 91.12 21.27
N LEU A 53 -48.32 90.21 21.70
CA LEU A 53 -49.62 90.56 22.25
C LEU A 53 -49.50 91.36 23.55
N LEU A 54 -48.58 90.97 24.45
CA LEU A 54 -48.27 91.71 25.69
C LEU A 54 -47.73 93.12 25.39
N ALA A 55 -46.78 93.26 24.45
CA ALA A 55 -46.24 94.56 24.07
C ALA A 55 -47.31 95.50 23.48
N ARG A 56 -48.30 94.96 22.76
CA ARG A 56 -49.47 95.71 22.26
C ARG A 56 -50.44 96.09 23.38
N ALA A 57 -50.70 95.18 24.32
CA ALA A 57 -51.59 95.42 25.46
C ALA A 57 -51.05 96.48 26.44
N GLU A 58 -49.72 96.57 26.58
CA GLU A 58 -49.03 97.56 27.42
C GLU A 58 -48.88 98.95 26.76
N ASN A 59 -49.45 99.17 25.56
CA ASN A 59 -49.31 100.40 24.78
C ASN A 59 -47.85 100.86 24.56
N ARG A 60 -46.94 99.89 24.35
CA ARG A 60 -45.52 100.21 24.08
C ARG A 60 -45.38 101.00 22.76
N PRO A 61 -44.31 101.81 22.59
CA PRO A 61 -44.10 102.59 21.37
C PRO A 61 -44.11 101.71 20.10
N PRO A 62 -44.61 102.21 18.95
CA PRO A 62 -44.70 101.44 17.71
C PRO A 62 -43.36 100.81 17.28
N GLU A 63 -42.25 101.53 17.49
CA GLU A 63 -40.89 101.05 17.19
C GLU A 63 -40.50 99.83 18.03
N ARG A 64 -40.97 99.76 19.29
CA ARG A 64 -40.73 98.62 20.18
C ARG A 64 -41.58 97.42 19.76
N ILE A 65 -42.85 97.62 19.42
CA ILE A 65 -43.71 96.53 18.92
C ILE A 65 -43.10 95.92 17.63
N ALA A 66 -42.62 96.75 16.70
CA ALA A 66 -41.95 96.29 15.50
C ALA A 66 -40.64 95.53 15.78
N ALA A 67 -39.89 95.90 16.82
CA ALA A 67 -38.70 95.16 17.25
C ALA A 67 -39.05 93.77 17.80
N VAL A 68 -40.08 93.65 18.66
CA VAL A 68 -40.57 92.36 19.18
C VAL A 68 -41.09 91.47 18.05
N GLU A 69 -41.79 92.05 17.07
CA GLU A 69 -42.33 91.32 15.91
C GLU A 69 -41.20 90.80 14.99
N ARG A 70 -40.11 91.57 14.81
CA ARG A 70 -38.90 91.08 14.12
C ARG A 70 -38.20 89.96 14.91
N ALA A 71 -38.10 90.08 16.23
CA ALA A 71 -37.51 89.05 17.09
C ALA A 71 -38.32 87.74 17.04
N LYS A 72 -39.67 87.82 17.02
CA LYS A 72 -40.56 86.67 16.79
C LYS A 72 -40.22 85.92 15.50
N LEU A 73 -40.14 86.64 14.38
CA LEU A 73 -39.87 86.03 13.06
C LEU A 73 -38.50 85.34 13.00
N LEU A 74 -37.48 85.95 13.63
CA LEU A 74 -36.15 85.33 13.76
C LEU A 74 -36.19 84.09 14.64
N ALA A 75 -36.86 84.14 15.79
CA ALA A 75 -36.99 83.00 16.70
C ALA A 75 -37.74 81.83 16.05
N LEU A 76 -38.84 82.10 15.34
CA LEU A 76 -39.56 81.08 14.56
C LEU A 76 -38.67 80.46 13.47
N ARG A 77 -37.84 81.26 12.77
CA ARG A 77 -36.89 80.73 11.78
C ARG A 77 -35.83 79.81 12.42
N VAL A 78 -35.26 80.22 13.56
CA VAL A 78 -34.30 79.39 14.31
C VAL A 78 -34.94 78.10 14.79
N ARG A 79 -36.18 78.15 15.27
CA ARG A 79 -36.93 76.97 15.67
C ARG A 79 -37.09 75.98 14.52
N THR A 80 -37.54 76.44 13.35
CA THR A 80 -37.72 75.59 12.17
C THR A 80 -36.40 74.92 11.77
N GLU A 81 -35.27 75.63 11.85
CA GLU A 81 -33.95 75.06 11.56
C GLU A 81 -33.53 74.02 12.61
N LEU A 82 -33.76 74.28 13.91
CA LEU A 82 -33.46 73.33 14.99
C LEU A 82 -34.35 72.09 14.93
N GLU A 83 -35.64 72.23 14.64
CA GLU A 83 -36.57 71.13 14.41
C GLU A 83 -36.10 70.28 13.22
N GLY A 84 -35.71 70.92 12.11
CA GLY A 84 -35.14 70.24 10.94
C GLY A 84 -33.82 69.52 11.23
N ARG A 85 -32.95 70.05 12.09
CA ARG A 85 -31.71 69.36 12.51
C ARG A 85 -31.99 68.16 13.41
N ARG A 86 -32.84 68.32 14.43
CA ARG A 86 -33.22 67.22 15.33
C ARG A 86 -33.88 66.07 14.58
N ARG A 87 -34.74 66.39 13.61
CA ARG A 87 -35.38 65.37 12.74
C ARG A 87 -34.33 64.59 11.92
N ARG A 88 -33.38 65.29 11.28
CA ARG A 88 -32.28 64.66 10.53
C ARG A 88 -31.37 63.80 11.41
N GLU A 89 -31.07 64.26 12.62
CA GLU A 89 -30.26 63.50 13.58
C GLU A 89 -30.95 62.21 14.05
N ALA A 90 -32.26 62.28 14.32
CA ALA A 90 -33.06 61.10 14.64
C ALA A 90 -33.15 60.12 13.46
N GLU A 91 -33.35 60.62 12.24
CA GLU A 91 -33.37 59.82 11.01
C GLU A 91 -32.03 59.09 10.78
N LEU A 92 -30.90 59.80 10.93
CA LEU A 92 -29.57 59.20 10.81
C LEU A 92 -29.31 58.16 11.90
N SER A 93 -29.69 58.45 13.14
CA SER A 93 -29.51 57.50 14.26
C SER A 93 -30.29 56.21 14.01
N ALA A 94 -31.55 56.31 13.56
CA ALA A 94 -32.37 55.15 13.22
C ALA A 94 -31.78 54.34 12.05
N LEU A 95 -31.20 54.98 11.04
CA LEU A 95 -30.50 54.30 9.94
C LEU A 95 -29.21 53.62 10.40
N PHE A 96 -28.43 54.23 11.30
CA PHE A 96 -27.19 53.65 11.84
C PHE A 96 -27.43 52.43 12.72
N GLU A 97 -28.39 52.50 13.66
CA GLU A 97 -28.81 51.35 14.48
C GLU A 97 -29.26 50.20 13.57
N THR A 98 -29.94 50.54 12.48
CA THR A 98 -30.40 49.57 11.49
C THR A 98 -29.29 48.93 10.67
N ALA A 99 -28.34 49.71 10.18
CA ALA A 99 -27.16 49.16 9.50
C ALA A 99 -26.37 48.23 10.43
N HIS A 100 -26.23 48.61 11.70
CA HIS A 100 -25.51 47.82 12.70
C HIS A 100 -26.16 46.47 12.97
N ASP A 101 -27.47 46.46 13.19
CA ASP A 101 -28.19 45.24 13.50
C ASP A 101 -28.28 44.29 12.29
N LEU A 102 -28.44 44.83 11.08
CA LEU A 102 -28.43 44.02 9.86
C LEU A 102 -27.05 43.41 9.59
N ALA A 103 -25.96 44.14 9.87
CA ALA A 103 -24.59 43.64 9.69
C ALA A 103 -24.23 42.46 10.62
N GLY A 104 -24.93 42.32 11.76
CA GLY A 104 -24.74 41.20 12.68
C GLY A 104 -25.42 39.90 12.26
N LEU A 105 -26.39 39.98 11.34
CA LEU A 105 -27.17 38.83 10.90
C LEU A 105 -26.44 38.08 9.79
N ARG A 106 -26.47 36.76 9.89
CA ARG A 106 -25.75 35.84 8.98
C ARG A 106 -26.67 34.98 8.13
N ASP A 107 -27.94 34.96 8.49
CA ASP A 107 -28.98 34.16 7.86
C ASP A 107 -29.85 35.09 7.01
N VAL A 108 -30.04 34.72 5.75
CA VAL A 108 -30.77 35.53 4.77
C VAL A 108 -32.21 35.78 5.22
N ASP A 109 -32.88 34.77 5.79
CA ASP A 109 -34.26 34.89 6.22
C ASP A 109 -34.38 35.79 7.46
N ALA A 110 -33.41 35.68 8.38
CA ALA A 110 -33.34 36.60 9.52
C ALA A 110 -33.09 38.05 9.09
N VAL A 111 -32.23 38.28 8.09
CA VAL A 111 -31.98 39.61 7.51
C VAL A 111 -33.25 40.17 6.88
N LEU A 112 -33.94 39.39 6.06
CA LEU A 112 -35.17 39.83 5.38
C LEU A 112 -36.30 40.16 6.37
N GLN A 113 -36.47 39.36 7.42
CA GLN A 113 -37.44 39.64 8.50
C GLN A 113 -37.10 40.93 9.24
N ALA A 114 -35.82 41.11 9.61
CA ALA A 114 -35.37 42.32 10.28
C ALA A 114 -35.57 43.57 9.40
N ILE A 115 -35.42 43.44 8.07
CA ILE A 115 -35.64 44.54 7.13
C ILE A 115 -37.10 45.02 7.17
N VAL A 116 -38.07 44.11 7.00
CA VAL A 116 -39.49 44.49 6.98
C VAL A 116 -39.97 45.01 8.34
N GLN A 117 -39.49 44.45 9.45
CA GLN A 117 -39.81 44.91 10.80
C GLN A 117 -39.36 46.34 11.04
N ARG A 118 -38.17 46.69 10.55
CA ARG A 118 -37.63 48.05 10.66
C ARG A 118 -38.30 49.02 9.71
N ALA A 119 -38.60 48.62 8.47
CA ALA A 119 -39.33 49.46 7.52
C ALA A 119 -40.67 49.92 8.12
N ARG A 120 -41.41 48.97 8.71
CA ARG A 120 -42.69 49.24 9.40
C ARG A 120 -42.53 50.21 10.56
N SER A 121 -41.53 49.98 11.42
CA SER A 121 -41.28 50.79 12.61
C SER A 121 -40.80 52.21 12.25
N LEU A 122 -39.94 52.33 11.24
CA LEU A 122 -39.33 53.58 10.79
C LEU A 122 -40.36 54.55 10.18
N LEU A 123 -41.34 54.03 9.45
CA LEU A 123 -42.40 54.84 8.84
C LEU A 123 -43.71 54.89 9.65
N GLY A 124 -43.81 54.08 10.70
CA GLY A 124 -45.03 53.94 11.50
C GLY A 124 -46.23 53.54 10.65
N THR A 125 -46.08 52.50 9.83
CA THR A 125 -47.15 51.97 8.96
C THR A 125 -47.79 50.72 9.52
N ASP A 126 -49.00 50.41 9.05
CA ASP A 126 -49.73 49.20 9.44
C ASP A 126 -49.00 47.94 8.99
N VAL A 127 -48.48 47.95 7.75
CA VAL A 127 -47.84 46.81 7.09
C VAL A 127 -46.53 47.25 6.42
N ALA A 128 -45.53 46.37 6.44
CA ALA A 128 -44.37 46.45 5.55
C ALA A 128 -44.08 45.08 4.95
N TYR A 129 -43.57 45.06 3.73
CA TYR A 129 -43.30 43.81 3.03
C TYR A 129 -42.20 43.98 1.99
N LEU A 130 -41.63 42.87 1.56
CA LEU A 130 -40.52 42.84 0.63
C LEU A 130 -40.78 41.76 -0.42
N SER A 131 -40.66 42.15 -1.68
CA SER A 131 -40.59 41.21 -2.81
C SER A 131 -39.16 41.04 -3.28
N LEU A 132 -38.83 39.84 -3.76
CA LEU A 132 -37.58 39.56 -4.46
C LEU A 132 -37.88 39.22 -5.92
N ASN A 133 -36.91 39.51 -6.78
CA ASN A 133 -37.00 39.18 -8.20
C ASN A 133 -36.68 37.70 -8.42
N ASP A 134 -37.45 37.06 -9.30
CA ASP A 134 -37.19 35.70 -9.79
C ASP A 134 -36.69 35.79 -11.24
N PRO A 135 -35.37 35.73 -11.48
CA PRO A 135 -34.80 35.92 -12.81
C PRO A 135 -35.17 34.79 -13.79
N GLU A 136 -35.53 33.59 -13.30
CA GLU A 136 -35.92 32.47 -14.17
C GLU A 136 -37.34 32.67 -14.72
N ARG A 137 -38.24 33.22 -13.89
CA ARG A 137 -39.64 33.46 -14.26
C ARG A 137 -39.91 34.87 -14.80
N GLY A 138 -39.00 35.80 -14.57
CA GLY A 138 -39.12 37.20 -15.01
C GLY A 138 -40.17 38.01 -14.24
N ASP A 139 -40.56 37.58 -13.05
CA ASP A 139 -41.53 38.23 -12.17
C ASP A 139 -40.93 38.51 -10.79
N THR A 140 -41.73 39.10 -9.90
CA THR A 140 -41.37 39.32 -8.50
C THR A 140 -42.32 38.53 -7.61
N TYR A 141 -41.85 38.09 -6.45
CA TYR A 141 -42.67 37.34 -5.50
C TYR A 141 -42.52 37.86 -4.08
N MET A 142 -43.59 37.75 -3.31
CA MET A 142 -43.59 38.13 -1.91
C MET A 142 -42.67 37.18 -1.12
N ARG A 143 -41.59 37.72 -0.55
CA ARG A 143 -40.61 36.92 0.20
C ARG A 143 -40.88 36.97 1.70
N VAL A 144 -41.08 38.18 2.24
CA VAL A 144 -41.36 38.39 3.67
C VAL A 144 -42.36 39.53 3.85
N THR A 145 -43.25 39.39 4.83
CA THR A 145 -44.23 40.41 5.22
C THR A 145 -44.23 40.60 6.74
N GLU A 146 -44.55 41.80 7.19
CA GLU A 146 -44.70 42.17 8.60
C GLU A 146 -45.99 42.99 8.77
N GLY A 147 -46.86 42.58 9.70
CA GLY A 147 -48.17 43.21 9.92
C GLY A 147 -49.29 42.76 8.97
N SER A 148 -48.99 41.88 8.01
CA SER A 148 -49.96 41.27 7.09
C SER A 148 -50.66 40.06 7.72
N VAL A 149 -51.95 39.88 7.41
CA VAL A 149 -52.79 38.77 7.90
C VAL A 149 -53.41 37.93 6.78
N ALA A 150 -53.48 38.44 5.55
CA ALA A 150 -54.09 37.74 4.42
C ALA A 150 -53.10 36.79 3.74
N ALA A 151 -53.35 35.47 3.83
CA ALA A 151 -52.50 34.45 3.20
C ALA A 151 -52.38 34.63 1.67
N ARG A 152 -53.44 35.12 1.02
CA ARG A 152 -53.44 35.43 -0.42
C ARG A 152 -52.45 36.53 -0.78
N PHE A 153 -52.31 37.53 0.09
CA PHE A 153 -51.37 38.63 -0.09
C PHE A 153 -49.92 38.16 0.13
N GLN A 154 -49.68 37.33 1.14
CA GLN A 154 -48.35 36.80 1.48
C GLN A 154 -47.75 35.89 0.40
N GLN A 155 -48.56 35.35 -0.52
CA GLN A 155 -48.14 34.44 -1.59
C GLN A 155 -48.20 35.08 -2.98
N LEU A 156 -48.44 36.39 -3.04
CA LEU A 156 -48.64 37.10 -4.30
C LEU A 156 -47.35 37.16 -5.13
N ARG A 157 -47.51 37.04 -6.45
CA ARG A 157 -46.47 37.30 -7.46
C ARG A 157 -46.93 38.42 -8.38
N LEU A 158 -46.01 39.25 -8.83
CA LEU A 158 -46.28 40.43 -9.66
C LEU A 158 -45.34 40.41 -10.87
N GLY A 159 -45.90 40.47 -12.08
CA GLY A 159 -45.11 40.66 -13.29
C GLY A 159 -44.43 42.04 -13.33
N MET A 160 -43.41 42.19 -14.17
CA MET A 160 -42.73 43.49 -14.35
C MET A 160 -43.70 44.51 -14.97
N GLY A 161 -43.90 45.64 -14.29
CA GLY A 161 -44.91 46.66 -14.66
C GLY A 161 -46.31 46.46 -14.07
N GLU A 162 -46.61 45.29 -13.51
CA GLU A 162 -47.92 44.99 -12.89
C GLU A 162 -47.99 45.48 -11.43
N GLY A 163 -49.03 46.25 -11.12
CA GLY A 163 -49.19 46.90 -9.83
C GLY A 163 -48.07 47.91 -9.50
N LEU A 164 -48.17 48.55 -8.33
CA LEU A 164 -47.14 49.48 -7.85
C LEU A 164 -45.76 48.79 -7.76
N GLY A 165 -45.73 47.54 -7.31
CA GLY A 165 -44.49 46.79 -7.10
C GLY A 165 -43.77 46.43 -8.39
N GLY A 166 -44.49 45.93 -9.40
CA GLY A 166 -43.93 45.65 -10.71
C GLY A 166 -43.41 46.91 -11.40
N LEU A 167 -44.09 48.06 -11.23
CA LEU A 167 -43.64 49.34 -11.77
C LEU A 167 -42.32 49.80 -11.13
N VAL A 168 -42.19 49.69 -9.80
CA VAL A 168 -40.93 50.00 -9.09
C VAL A 168 -39.81 49.09 -9.57
N ALA A 169 -40.08 47.79 -9.70
CA ALA A 169 -39.10 46.81 -10.17
C ALA A 169 -38.63 47.09 -11.62
N GLN A 170 -39.56 47.47 -12.51
CA GLN A 170 -39.25 47.75 -13.92
C GLN A 170 -38.46 49.06 -14.11
N THR A 171 -38.77 50.10 -13.34
CA THR A 171 -38.23 51.45 -13.56
C THR A 171 -37.05 51.80 -12.66
N ALA A 172 -36.78 50.99 -11.63
CA ALA A 172 -35.77 51.24 -10.60
C ALA A 172 -35.97 52.61 -9.89
N ARG A 173 -37.21 53.05 -9.73
CA ARG A 173 -37.58 54.33 -9.09
C ARG A 173 -38.62 54.13 -7.99
N PRO A 174 -38.63 54.98 -6.96
CA PRO A 174 -39.65 54.92 -5.92
C PRO A 174 -41.00 55.42 -6.43
N TYR A 175 -42.09 54.73 -6.08
CA TYR A 175 -43.47 55.13 -6.37
C TYR A 175 -44.31 55.10 -5.10
N VAL A 176 -45.29 55.99 -5.04
CA VAL A 176 -46.23 56.12 -3.92
C VAL A 176 -47.63 56.37 -4.44
N THR A 177 -48.62 55.77 -3.78
CA THR A 177 -50.05 56.02 -3.97
C THR A 177 -50.71 56.33 -2.63
N ASP A 178 -51.61 57.32 -2.59
CA ASP A 178 -52.42 57.68 -1.42
C ASP A 178 -53.75 56.89 -1.37
N ASP A 179 -54.18 56.35 -2.52
CA ASP A 179 -55.30 55.43 -2.69
C ASP A 179 -55.05 54.51 -3.90
N TYR A 180 -54.59 53.29 -3.61
CA TYR A 180 -54.18 52.30 -4.62
C TYR A 180 -55.25 52.06 -5.69
N PHE A 181 -56.53 51.96 -5.33
CA PHE A 181 -57.59 51.62 -6.28
C PHE A 181 -58.03 52.79 -7.17
N LYS A 182 -57.51 54.00 -6.95
CA LYS A 182 -57.81 55.20 -7.75
C LYS A 182 -56.64 55.67 -8.60
N ASP A 183 -55.54 54.93 -8.62
CA ASP A 183 -54.28 55.37 -9.20
C ASP A 183 -53.99 54.68 -10.54
N ASP A 184 -54.34 55.35 -11.64
CA ASP A 184 -54.19 54.80 -12.98
C ASP A 184 -52.73 54.77 -13.51
N ARG A 185 -51.72 55.05 -12.67
CA ARG A 185 -50.30 55.13 -13.09
C ARG A 185 -49.62 53.76 -13.26
N PHE A 186 -50.23 52.69 -12.78
CA PHE A 186 -49.70 51.31 -12.90
C PHE A 186 -50.80 50.36 -13.35
N GLU A 187 -50.41 49.18 -13.86
CA GLU A 187 -51.37 48.20 -14.36
C GLU A 187 -52.06 47.46 -13.22
N HIS A 188 -53.38 47.60 -13.13
CA HIS A 188 -54.22 46.84 -12.20
C HIS A 188 -54.56 45.46 -12.77
N THR A 189 -54.23 44.40 -12.03
CA THR A 189 -54.57 43.02 -12.39
C THR A 189 -55.51 42.40 -11.37
N LEU A 190 -56.39 41.51 -11.83
CA LEU A 190 -57.40 40.86 -10.96
C LEU A 190 -56.77 40.15 -9.75
N THR A 191 -55.61 39.50 -9.95
CA THR A 191 -54.91 38.74 -8.90
C THR A 191 -54.30 39.67 -7.85
N ILE A 192 -53.62 40.73 -8.27
CA ILE A 192 -52.95 41.68 -7.38
C ILE A 192 -54.00 42.49 -6.62
N ASP A 193 -55.00 43.02 -7.31
CA ASP A 193 -56.06 43.82 -6.70
C ASP A 193 -56.88 43.02 -5.69
N ALA A 194 -57.14 41.73 -5.95
CA ALA A 194 -57.81 40.85 -5.00
C ALA A 194 -56.95 40.64 -3.74
N GLY A 195 -55.63 40.49 -3.87
CA GLY A 195 -54.71 40.38 -2.73
C GLY A 195 -54.63 41.68 -1.91
N VAL A 196 -54.48 42.83 -2.57
CA VAL A 196 -54.44 44.16 -1.94
C VAL A 196 -55.76 44.45 -1.20
N ARG A 197 -56.89 44.09 -1.80
CA ARG A 197 -58.23 44.27 -1.20
C ARG A 197 -58.46 43.37 0.01
N ASP A 198 -57.99 42.13 -0.05
CA ASP A 198 -58.10 41.15 1.05
C ASP A 198 -57.28 41.57 2.28
N GLU A 199 -56.09 42.15 2.06
CA GLU A 199 -55.27 42.71 3.14
C GLU A 199 -55.76 44.09 3.63
N GLY A 200 -56.58 44.76 2.82
CA GLY A 200 -57.18 46.07 3.12
C GLY A 200 -56.22 47.24 2.95
N LEU A 201 -55.21 47.12 2.09
CA LEU A 201 -54.23 48.19 1.86
C LEU A 201 -54.83 49.31 1.00
N VAL A 202 -54.57 50.56 1.38
CA VAL A 202 -55.07 51.76 0.69
C VAL A 202 -53.92 52.63 0.21
N ALA A 203 -53.06 53.08 1.12
CA ALA A 203 -51.88 53.87 0.76
C ALA A 203 -50.64 52.97 0.75
N ILE A 204 -49.83 53.06 -0.30
CA ILE A 204 -48.64 52.20 -0.48
C ILE A 204 -47.48 53.03 -1.01
N VAL A 205 -46.31 52.87 -0.41
CA VAL A 205 -45.03 53.33 -0.94
C VAL A 205 -44.13 52.13 -1.23
N GLY A 206 -43.51 52.11 -2.40
CA GLY A 206 -42.54 51.10 -2.82
C GLY A 206 -41.24 51.74 -3.26
N VAL A 207 -40.11 51.19 -2.80
CA VAL A 207 -38.76 51.63 -3.18
C VAL A 207 -37.92 50.44 -3.65
N PRO A 208 -37.07 50.62 -4.67
CA PRO A 208 -36.29 49.51 -5.21
C PRO A 208 -35.13 49.14 -4.26
N LEU A 209 -34.89 47.84 -4.10
CA LEU A 209 -33.67 47.30 -3.50
C LEU A 209 -32.62 47.19 -4.60
N MET A 210 -31.64 48.09 -4.59
CA MET A 210 -30.64 48.22 -5.64
C MET A 210 -29.32 47.55 -5.25
N LEU A 211 -28.82 46.67 -6.12
CA LEU A 211 -27.46 46.14 -6.07
C LEU A 211 -26.70 46.58 -7.33
N GLY A 212 -25.92 47.65 -7.19
CA GLY A 212 -25.33 48.33 -8.34
C GLY A 212 -26.43 48.84 -9.30
N PRO A 213 -26.41 48.49 -10.60
CA PRO A 213 -27.45 48.88 -11.55
C PRO A 213 -28.69 47.96 -11.54
N HIS A 214 -28.69 46.86 -10.78
CA HIS A 214 -29.74 45.86 -10.81
C HIS A 214 -30.73 46.03 -9.65
N VAL A 215 -32.02 45.85 -9.93
CA VAL A 215 -33.05 45.72 -8.90
C VAL A 215 -33.08 44.25 -8.46
N ILE A 216 -32.85 43.98 -7.17
CA ILE A 216 -32.92 42.62 -6.60
C ILE A 216 -34.29 42.34 -5.95
N GLY A 217 -35.07 43.38 -5.73
CA GLY A 217 -36.40 43.30 -5.12
C GLY A 217 -36.98 44.68 -4.84
N VAL A 218 -38.11 44.73 -4.15
CA VAL A 218 -38.79 45.98 -3.78
C VAL A 218 -39.18 45.92 -2.31
N LEU A 219 -38.91 47.01 -1.59
CA LEU A 219 -39.32 47.20 -0.19
C LEU A 219 -40.53 48.12 -0.13
N PHE A 220 -41.54 47.71 0.62
CA PHE A 220 -42.82 48.40 0.71
C PHE A 220 -43.19 48.74 2.14
N ALA A 221 -43.93 49.84 2.26
CA ALA A 221 -44.68 50.19 3.47
C ALA A 221 -46.08 50.65 3.07
N ALA A 222 -47.09 50.21 3.82
CA ALA A 222 -48.48 50.42 3.46
C ALA A 222 -49.37 50.63 4.69
N ASP A 223 -50.42 51.43 4.50
CA ASP A 223 -51.46 51.70 5.50
C ASP A 223 -52.83 51.26 4.98
N ARG A 224 -53.69 50.83 5.90
CA ARG A 224 -55.09 50.45 5.60
C ARG A 224 -56.04 51.64 5.47
N ARG A 225 -55.49 52.86 5.54
CA ARG A 225 -56.19 54.14 5.38
C ARG A 225 -55.45 55.00 4.37
N ALA A 226 -56.19 55.92 3.75
CA ALA A 226 -55.57 56.93 2.88
C ALA A 226 -54.55 57.75 3.66
N ARG A 227 -53.35 57.89 3.08
CA ARG A 227 -52.21 58.62 3.67
C ARG A 227 -51.35 59.19 2.54
N VAL A 228 -50.93 60.43 2.71
CA VAL A 228 -49.90 61.04 1.86
C VAL A 228 -48.54 60.75 2.49
N PHE A 229 -47.66 60.04 1.77
CA PHE A 229 -46.27 59.92 2.20
C PHE A 229 -45.47 61.14 1.73
N GLU A 230 -44.83 61.83 2.68
CA GLU A 230 -44.01 63.00 2.39
C GLU A 230 -42.72 62.61 1.66
N ARG A 231 -42.08 63.58 0.98
CA ARG A 231 -40.83 63.33 0.24
C ARG A 231 -39.72 62.82 1.16
N GLU A 232 -39.69 63.30 2.39
CA GLU A 232 -38.77 62.91 3.44
C GLU A 232 -38.95 61.44 3.83
N GLN A 233 -40.20 60.96 3.90
CA GLN A 233 -40.51 59.56 4.20
C GLN A 233 -40.09 58.62 3.06
N ILE A 234 -40.31 59.03 1.81
CA ILE A 234 -39.87 58.29 0.62
C ILE A 234 -38.33 58.21 0.57
N ALA A 235 -37.66 59.34 0.84
CA ALA A 235 -36.20 59.40 0.88
C ALA A 235 -35.62 58.52 1.99
N LEU A 236 -36.22 58.55 3.18
CA LEU A 236 -35.84 57.72 4.32
C LEU A 236 -35.96 56.22 4.00
N LEU A 237 -37.09 55.79 3.43
CA LEU A 237 -37.29 54.40 3.02
C LEU A 237 -36.31 54.00 1.91
N GLY A 238 -36.04 54.90 0.96
CA GLY A 238 -35.05 54.69 -0.10
C GLY A 238 -33.63 54.52 0.43
N SER A 239 -33.20 55.35 1.38
CA SER A 239 -31.91 55.19 2.07
C SER A 239 -31.84 53.88 2.84
N PHE A 240 -32.93 53.48 3.50
CA PHE A 240 -33.00 52.20 4.19
C PHE A 240 -32.94 51.02 3.22
N ALA A 241 -33.63 51.09 2.09
CA ALA A 241 -33.60 50.07 1.03
C ALA A 241 -32.20 49.87 0.44
N ALA A 242 -31.40 50.95 0.30
CA ALA A 242 -30.00 50.83 -0.14
C ALA A 242 -29.14 50.03 0.87
N LEU A 243 -29.33 50.24 2.18
CA LEU A 243 -28.66 49.47 3.22
C LEU A 243 -29.14 48.01 3.25
N ALA A 244 -30.46 47.82 3.13
CA ALA A 244 -31.09 46.50 3.10
C ALA A 244 -30.59 45.65 1.91
N ALA A 245 -30.47 46.25 0.72
CA ALA A 245 -29.96 45.56 -0.45
C ALA A 245 -28.52 45.04 -0.25
N SER A 246 -27.65 45.86 0.35
CA SER A 246 -26.28 45.46 0.68
C SER A 246 -26.21 44.35 1.76
N ALA A 247 -27.10 44.40 2.75
CA ALA A 247 -27.18 43.37 3.78
C ALA A 247 -27.65 42.02 3.20
N ILE A 248 -28.64 42.02 2.31
CA ILE A 248 -29.13 40.82 1.61
C ILE A 248 -28.00 40.20 0.78
N ASP A 249 -27.29 41.01 -0.01
CA ASP A 249 -26.16 40.54 -0.83
C ASP A 249 -25.05 39.90 0.03
N THR A 250 -24.68 40.56 1.12
CA THR A 250 -23.66 40.04 2.06
C THR A 250 -24.08 38.70 2.67
N ALA A 251 -25.35 38.55 3.08
CA ALA A 251 -25.86 37.31 3.66
C ALA A 251 -25.90 36.16 2.63
N ASN A 252 -26.29 36.46 1.38
CA ASN A 252 -26.25 35.50 0.28
C ASN A 252 -24.82 35.02 0.00
N LEU A 253 -23.87 35.95 -0.16
CA LEU A 253 -22.47 35.64 -0.43
C LEU A 253 -21.81 34.81 0.69
N LEU A 254 -22.11 35.14 1.95
CA LEU A 254 -21.63 34.37 3.10
C LEU A 254 -22.17 32.94 3.10
N THR A 255 -23.43 32.76 2.72
CA THR A 255 -24.08 31.44 2.64
C THR A 255 -23.47 30.59 1.53
N GLU A 256 -23.28 31.16 0.34
CA GLU A 256 -22.64 30.50 -0.80
C GLU A 256 -21.21 30.06 -0.47
N THR A 257 -20.41 30.97 0.09
CA THR A 257 -19.01 30.70 0.44
C THR A 257 -18.88 29.55 1.44
N ARG A 258 -19.75 29.50 2.46
CA ARG A 258 -19.74 28.41 3.45
C ARG A 258 -20.11 27.06 2.83
N SER A 259 -21.12 27.05 1.96
CA SER A 259 -21.53 25.84 1.25
C SER A 259 -20.38 25.30 0.38
N ALA A 260 -19.69 26.20 -0.33
CA ALA A 260 -18.52 25.86 -1.13
C ALA A 260 -17.37 25.31 -0.28
N MET A 261 -17.05 25.94 0.86
CA MET A 261 -16.02 25.46 1.79
C MET A 261 -16.35 24.07 2.33
N ALA A 262 -17.58 23.83 2.78
CA ALA A 262 -18.01 22.53 3.28
C ALA A 262 -17.98 21.44 2.19
N GLY A 263 -18.24 21.82 0.93
CA GLY A 263 -18.07 20.92 -0.22
C GLY A 263 -16.60 20.57 -0.47
N LEU A 264 -15.71 21.57 -0.42
CA LEU A 264 -14.27 21.38 -0.60
C LEU A 264 -13.63 20.54 0.53
N GLU A 265 -14.04 20.76 1.77
CA GLU A 265 -13.58 19.97 2.93
C GLU A 265 -13.93 18.50 2.76
N ARG A 266 -15.18 18.18 2.41
CA ARG A 266 -15.62 16.81 2.12
C ARG A 266 -14.85 16.18 0.95
N ALA A 267 -14.63 16.92 -0.13
CA ALA A 267 -13.84 16.44 -1.25
C ALA A 267 -12.38 16.15 -0.86
N ASN A 268 -11.77 17.04 -0.05
CA ASN A 268 -10.41 16.86 0.45
C ASN A 268 -10.28 15.66 1.39
N GLU A 269 -11.26 15.41 2.25
CA GLU A 269 -11.29 14.20 3.10
C GLU A 269 -11.30 12.93 2.24
N ILE A 270 -12.18 12.86 1.23
CA ILE A 270 -12.23 11.73 0.30
C ILE A 270 -10.89 11.54 -0.44
N ILE A 271 -10.27 12.62 -0.91
CA ILE A 271 -8.97 12.56 -1.60
C ILE A 271 -7.85 12.08 -0.66
N LYS A 272 -7.85 12.53 0.60
CA LYS A 272 -6.87 12.09 1.61
C LYS A 272 -7.00 10.60 1.91
N ASP A 273 -8.21 10.12 2.14
CA ASP A 273 -8.47 8.70 2.41
C ASP A 273 -8.05 7.82 1.21
N HIS A 274 -8.37 8.27 0.00
CA HIS A 274 -7.97 7.56 -1.23
C HIS A 274 -6.45 7.56 -1.42
N SER A 275 -5.78 8.70 -1.20
CA SER A 275 -4.32 8.80 -1.32
C SER A 275 -3.61 7.91 -0.32
N ALA A 276 -4.05 7.89 0.94
CA ALA A 276 -3.48 7.02 1.97
C ALA A 276 -3.65 5.52 1.65
N ALA A 277 -4.73 5.13 0.97
CA ALA A 277 -4.91 3.76 0.49
C ALA A 277 -3.95 3.42 -0.67
N ILE A 278 -3.74 4.36 -1.60
CA ILE A 278 -2.80 4.18 -2.72
C ILE A 278 -1.36 4.10 -2.22
N GLU A 279 -0.93 5.00 -1.33
CA GLU A 279 0.43 5.01 -0.77
C GLU A 279 0.76 3.69 -0.07
N ARG A 280 -0.13 3.20 0.80
CA ARG A 280 0.03 1.88 1.44
C ARG A 280 0.20 0.76 0.42
N ALA A 281 -0.62 0.74 -0.62
CA ALA A 281 -0.54 -0.28 -1.66
C ALA A 281 0.75 -0.19 -2.50
N SER A 282 1.30 1.02 -2.68
CA SER A 282 2.58 1.25 -3.36
C SER A 282 3.77 0.83 -2.51
N ASP A 283 3.81 1.23 -1.22
CA ASP A 283 4.89 0.89 -0.30
C ASP A 283 5.07 -0.63 -0.15
N ILE A 284 3.95 -1.37 -0.09
CA ILE A 284 3.98 -2.83 -0.05
C ILE A 284 4.54 -3.39 -1.35
N HIS A 285 4.15 -2.84 -2.50
CA HIS A 285 4.66 -3.28 -3.79
C HIS A 285 6.17 -3.10 -3.88
N ASP A 286 6.68 -1.92 -3.50
CA ASP A 286 8.11 -1.61 -3.54
C ASP A 286 8.89 -2.53 -2.59
N ARG A 287 8.36 -2.78 -1.38
CA ARG A 287 8.98 -3.69 -0.41
C ARG A 287 9.01 -5.13 -0.91
N LEU A 288 7.92 -5.61 -1.53
CA LEU A 288 7.89 -6.95 -2.12
C LEU A 288 8.82 -7.07 -3.33
N ALA A 289 8.90 -6.04 -4.18
CA ALA A 289 9.83 -6.00 -5.31
C ALA A 289 11.30 -6.02 -4.84
N GLU A 290 11.61 -5.27 -3.78
CA GLU A 290 12.93 -5.24 -3.17
C GLU A 290 13.35 -6.62 -2.62
N LEU A 291 12.41 -7.38 -2.04
CA LEU A 291 12.67 -8.76 -1.62
C LEU A 291 13.09 -9.65 -2.79
N VAL A 292 12.46 -9.51 -3.96
CA VAL A 292 12.87 -10.25 -5.17
C VAL A 292 14.28 -9.84 -5.62
N LEU A 293 14.55 -8.54 -5.67
CA LEU A 293 15.85 -8.01 -6.15
C LEU A 293 17.01 -8.41 -5.23
N ARG A 294 16.79 -8.53 -3.92
CA ARG A 294 17.81 -8.96 -2.95
C ARG A 294 17.97 -10.48 -2.84
N GLY A 295 17.18 -11.27 -3.57
CA GLY A 295 17.18 -12.73 -3.44
C GLY A 295 16.59 -13.21 -2.11
N GLY A 296 15.59 -12.51 -1.61
CA GLY A 296 14.85 -12.87 -0.40
C GLY A 296 14.18 -14.23 -0.52
N GLN A 297 13.76 -14.76 0.63
CA GLN A 297 13.14 -16.06 0.76
C GLN A 297 11.63 -15.93 0.97
N VAL A 298 10.91 -17.03 0.80
CA VAL A 298 9.44 -17.07 0.97
C VAL A 298 9.00 -16.58 2.35
N HIS A 299 9.78 -16.87 3.39
CA HIS A 299 9.48 -16.40 4.75
C HIS A 299 9.60 -14.88 4.91
N ASP A 300 10.46 -14.22 4.13
CA ASP A 300 10.59 -12.76 4.15
C ASP A 300 9.32 -12.09 3.61
N VAL A 301 8.74 -12.66 2.55
CA VAL A 301 7.46 -12.20 1.98
C VAL A 301 6.34 -12.39 3.00
N ALA A 302 6.25 -13.58 3.60
CA ALA A 302 5.24 -13.88 4.62
C ALA A 302 5.33 -12.91 5.82
N ALA A 303 6.54 -12.62 6.30
CA ALA A 303 6.77 -11.68 7.39
C ALA A 303 6.40 -10.23 7.01
N ALA A 304 6.78 -9.78 5.82
CA ALA A 304 6.45 -8.42 5.34
C ALA A 304 4.94 -8.20 5.24
N VAL A 305 4.21 -9.20 4.72
CA VAL A 305 2.76 -9.12 4.56
C VAL A 305 2.05 -9.26 5.91
N SER A 306 2.56 -10.09 6.82
CA SER A 306 2.02 -10.21 8.18
C SER A 306 2.05 -8.87 8.94
N GLN A 307 3.15 -8.12 8.81
CA GLN A 307 3.29 -6.78 9.42
C GLN A 307 2.24 -5.79 8.92
N VAL A 308 1.85 -5.89 7.65
CA VAL A 308 0.93 -4.97 7.00
C VAL A 308 -0.52 -5.35 7.28
N LEU A 309 -0.84 -6.64 7.14
CA LEU A 309 -2.20 -7.16 7.29
C LEU A 309 -2.58 -7.40 8.76
N GLY A 310 -1.64 -7.28 9.71
CA GLY A 310 -1.95 -7.42 11.14
C GLY A 310 -2.45 -8.81 11.54
N GLY A 311 -2.00 -9.85 10.82
CA GLY A 311 -2.30 -11.25 11.09
C GLY A 311 -1.15 -12.14 10.63
N THR A 312 -1.22 -13.44 10.93
CA THR A 312 -0.12 -14.37 10.61
C THR A 312 -0.29 -14.90 9.20
N VAL A 313 0.67 -14.59 8.32
CA VAL A 313 0.76 -15.15 6.97
C VAL A 313 1.80 -16.26 6.95
N GLU A 314 1.43 -17.41 6.41
CA GLU A 314 2.32 -18.57 6.27
C GLU A 314 2.26 -19.11 4.83
N PHE A 315 3.39 -19.59 4.34
CA PHE A 315 3.42 -20.38 3.10
C PHE A 315 3.24 -21.87 3.43
N THR A 316 2.40 -22.56 2.67
CA THR A 316 2.17 -23.99 2.81
C THR A 316 2.04 -24.68 1.44
N ASP A 317 2.53 -25.90 1.37
CA ASP A 317 2.38 -26.82 0.24
C ASP A 317 1.13 -27.70 0.35
N THR A 318 0.40 -27.63 1.47
CA THR A 318 -0.61 -28.62 1.89
C THR A 318 -1.97 -27.99 2.26
N ALA A 319 -2.33 -26.86 1.65
CA ALA A 319 -3.65 -26.26 1.84
C ALA A 319 -4.79 -27.07 1.19
N ASP A 320 -6.04 -26.72 1.52
CA ASP A 320 -7.24 -27.36 0.97
C ASP A 320 -7.25 -27.27 -0.57
N PRO A 321 -7.24 -28.43 -1.29
CA PRO A 321 -7.12 -28.44 -2.75
C PRO A 321 -8.23 -27.70 -3.48
N ARG A 322 -9.46 -27.70 -2.94
CA ARG A 322 -10.59 -27.00 -3.58
C ARG A 322 -10.40 -25.49 -3.52
N SER A 323 -10.04 -24.98 -2.35
CA SER A 323 -9.83 -23.54 -2.12
C SER A 323 -8.64 -23.02 -2.91
N LEU A 324 -7.55 -23.80 -2.98
CA LEU A 324 -6.40 -23.53 -3.85
C LEU A 324 -6.81 -23.41 -5.32
N GLU A 325 -7.59 -24.37 -5.82
CA GLU A 325 -8.01 -24.40 -7.22
C GLU A 325 -8.97 -23.25 -7.58
N THR A 326 -9.88 -22.90 -6.68
CA THR A 326 -10.74 -21.72 -6.82
C THR A 326 -9.91 -20.44 -6.86
N SER A 327 -8.99 -20.25 -5.89
CA SER A 327 -8.10 -19.09 -5.87
C SER A 327 -7.25 -18.98 -7.12
N ARG A 328 -6.73 -20.11 -7.62
CA ARG A 328 -5.91 -20.17 -8.84
C ARG A 328 -6.70 -19.80 -10.09
N THR A 329 -7.95 -20.27 -10.20
CA THR A 329 -8.78 -20.08 -11.40
C THR A 329 -9.38 -18.68 -11.43
N GLU A 330 -9.79 -18.15 -10.28
CA GLU A 330 -10.32 -16.80 -10.16
C GLU A 330 -9.22 -15.75 -10.12
N GLY A 331 -7.98 -16.12 -9.77
CA GLY A 331 -6.87 -15.18 -9.60
C GLY A 331 -6.99 -14.32 -8.35
N HIS A 332 -7.81 -14.75 -7.39
CA HIS A 332 -8.17 -13.99 -6.20
C HIS A 332 -7.91 -14.79 -4.91
N ALA A 333 -7.65 -14.07 -3.81
CA ALA A 333 -7.63 -14.72 -2.51
C ALA A 333 -9.05 -15.15 -2.12
N VAL A 334 -9.21 -16.40 -1.70
CA VAL A 334 -10.52 -16.97 -1.33
C VAL A 334 -10.58 -17.23 0.16
N ARG A 335 -11.77 -17.11 0.72
CA ARG A 335 -12.01 -17.41 2.12
C ARG A 335 -12.31 -18.90 2.32
N HIS A 336 -11.62 -19.53 3.25
CA HIS A 336 -11.86 -20.91 3.67
C HIS A 336 -11.96 -20.98 5.20
N GLY A 337 -13.18 -21.07 5.72
CA GLY A 337 -13.42 -21.01 7.17
C GLY A 337 -13.06 -19.64 7.77
N GLY A 338 -12.11 -19.62 8.71
CA GLY A 338 -11.58 -18.41 9.34
C GLY A 338 -10.38 -17.79 8.62
N ASP A 339 -9.84 -18.48 7.61
CA ASP A 339 -8.58 -18.13 6.97
C ASP A 339 -8.80 -17.64 5.53
N TRP A 340 -7.83 -16.89 5.02
CA TRP A 340 -7.76 -16.46 3.63
C TRP A 340 -6.62 -17.16 2.91
N ILE A 341 -6.89 -17.68 1.73
CA ILE A 341 -5.96 -18.49 0.94
C ILE A 341 -5.74 -17.81 -0.40
N ALA A 342 -4.47 -17.52 -0.72
CA ALA A 342 -4.05 -17.07 -2.04
C ALA A 342 -3.14 -18.13 -2.68
N ALA A 343 -3.54 -18.63 -3.84
CA ALA A 343 -2.77 -19.63 -4.57
C ALA A 343 -1.44 -19.06 -5.08
N VAL A 344 -0.35 -19.77 -4.77
CA VAL A 344 0.98 -19.49 -5.31
C VAL A 344 1.16 -20.41 -6.51
N ALA A 345 0.98 -19.85 -7.71
CA ALA A 345 1.07 -20.59 -8.97
C ALA A 345 1.95 -19.87 -9.99
N ALA A 346 2.56 -20.65 -10.88
CA ALA A 346 3.36 -20.15 -12.00
C ALA A 346 3.10 -20.99 -13.26
N GLY A 347 2.73 -20.35 -14.38
CA GLY A 347 2.52 -21.05 -15.64
C GLY A 347 1.47 -22.18 -15.61
N GLY A 348 0.52 -22.12 -14.66
CA GLY A 348 -0.48 -23.17 -14.42
C GLY A 348 -0.06 -24.26 -13.43
N GLU A 349 1.21 -24.33 -13.04
CA GLU A 349 1.70 -25.21 -11.97
C GLU A 349 1.41 -24.57 -10.61
N LEU A 350 0.81 -25.34 -9.70
CA LEU A 350 0.57 -24.93 -8.32
C LEU A 350 1.81 -25.22 -7.48
N LEU A 351 2.41 -24.18 -6.91
CA LEU A 351 3.60 -24.27 -6.07
C LEU A 351 3.28 -24.31 -4.57
N GLY A 352 2.10 -23.80 -4.18
CA GLY A 352 1.60 -23.80 -2.80
C GLY A 352 0.51 -22.75 -2.58
N ALA A 353 0.36 -22.29 -1.34
CA ALA A 353 -0.51 -21.19 -0.95
C ALA A 353 0.15 -20.28 0.09
N LEU A 354 -0.23 -19.01 0.07
CA LEU A 354 -0.15 -18.13 1.23
C LEU A 354 -1.48 -18.19 1.98
N VAL A 355 -1.40 -18.45 3.29
CA VAL A 355 -2.56 -18.53 4.18
C VAL A 355 -2.44 -17.44 5.23
N LEU A 356 -3.43 -16.55 5.27
CA LEU A 356 -3.59 -15.55 6.32
C LEU A 356 -4.59 -16.05 7.35
N ARG A 357 -4.13 -16.20 8.59
CA ARG A 357 -4.93 -16.71 9.72
C ARG A 357 -5.53 -15.60 10.56
N ASP A 358 -6.57 -15.95 11.31
CA ASP A 358 -7.18 -15.13 12.38
C ASP A 358 -7.74 -13.77 11.91
N ARG A 359 -8.15 -13.66 10.64
CA ARG A 359 -8.73 -12.43 10.09
C ARG A 359 -10.08 -12.68 9.38
N PRO A 360 -11.21 -12.38 10.05
CA PRO A 360 -12.55 -12.72 9.52
C PRO A 360 -12.99 -11.86 8.33
N GLY A 361 -12.33 -10.73 8.08
CA GLY A 361 -12.59 -9.85 6.93
C GLY A 361 -11.32 -9.18 6.43
N LEU A 362 -11.15 -9.13 5.10
CA LEU A 362 -10.15 -8.33 4.41
C LEU A 362 -10.87 -7.30 3.55
N ASP A 363 -10.38 -6.06 3.57
CA ASP A 363 -10.80 -5.08 2.58
C ASP A 363 -10.18 -5.39 1.20
N PRO A 364 -10.69 -4.81 0.09
CA PRO A 364 -10.17 -5.09 -1.25
C PRO A 364 -8.70 -4.71 -1.46
N VAL A 365 -8.14 -3.77 -0.70
CA VAL A 365 -6.73 -3.38 -0.77
C VAL A 365 -5.87 -4.45 -0.10
N ASP A 366 -6.27 -4.89 1.08
CA ASP A 366 -5.61 -5.96 1.83
C ASP A 366 -5.67 -7.29 1.08
N GLN A 367 -6.80 -7.59 0.42
CA GLN A 367 -6.93 -8.79 -0.40
C GLN A 367 -5.94 -8.78 -1.57
N ARG A 368 -5.84 -7.65 -2.28
CA ARG A 368 -4.86 -7.46 -3.36
C ARG A 368 -3.42 -7.52 -2.86
N THR A 369 -3.15 -7.09 -1.63
CA THR A 369 -1.84 -7.24 -0.99
C THR A 369 -1.46 -8.71 -0.85
N LEU A 370 -2.38 -9.54 -0.36
CA LEU A 370 -2.15 -10.99 -0.23
C LEU A 370 -1.96 -11.66 -1.60
N GLU A 371 -2.75 -11.28 -2.60
CA GLU A 371 -2.65 -11.78 -3.99
C GLU A 371 -1.30 -11.41 -4.63
N ARG A 372 -0.85 -10.15 -4.48
CA ARG A 372 0.47 -9.71 -4.95
C ARG A 372 1.60 -10.45 -4.26
N ALA A 373 1.48 -10.68 -2.96
CA ALA A 373 2.46 -11.46 -2.21
C ALA A 373 2.54 -12.91 -2.73
N ALA A 374 1.41 -13.52 -3.09
CA ALA A 374 1.38 -14.86 -3.67
C ALA A 374 2.11 -14.89 -5.02
N MET A 375 1.90 -13.89 -5.87
CA MET A 375 2.62 -13.75 -7.15
C MET A 375 4.12 -13.57 -6.95
N VAL A 376 4.54 -12.73 -6.01
CA VAL A 376 5.95 -12.52 -5.66
C VAL A 376 6.58 -13.80 -5.10
N THR A 377 5.83 -14.55 -4.28
CA THR A 377 6.25 -15.85 -3.77
C THR A 377 6.46 -16.85 -4.92
N SER A 378 5.59 -16.87 -5.93
CA SER A 378 5.77 -17.70 -7.13
C SER A 378 7.07 -17.36 -7.86
N LEU A 379 7.39 -16.07 -8.00
CA LEU A 379 8.63 -15.62 -8.64
C LEU A 379 9.87 -16.06 -7.86
N LEU A 380 9.86 -15.93 -6.53
CA LEU A 380 10.96 -16.38 -5.68
C LEU A 380 11.18 -17.90 -5.77
N LEU A 381 10.11 -18.68 -5.75
CA LEU A 381 10.17 -20.14 -5.89
C LEU A 381 10.70 -20.56 -7.27
N LEU A 382 10.24 -19.91 -8.34
CA LEU A 382 10.75 -20.14 -9.69
C LEU A 382 12.23 -19.76 -9.84
N ALA A 383 12.63 -18.62 -9.29
CA ALA A 383 14.02 -18.16 -9.31
C ALA A 383 14.92 -19.13 -8.54
N GLY A 384 14.49 -19.59 -7.36
CA GLY A 384 15.19 -20.59 -6.56
C GLY A 384 15.34 -21.93 -7.28
N ARG A 385 14.27 -22.42 -7.91
CA ARG A 385 14.29 -23.64 -8.73
C ARG A 385 15.26 -23.50 -9.91
N SER A 386 15.18 -22.40 -10.64
CA SER A 386 16.05 -22.13 -11.80
C SER A 386 17.52 -22.02 -11.41
N ALA A 387 17.81 -21.38 -10.27
CA ALA A 387 19.16 -21.28 -9.71
C ALA A 387 19.70 -22.67 -9.32
N ALA A 388 18.89 -23.48 -8.62
CA ALA A 388 19.27 -24.84 -8.26
C ALA A 388 19.52 -25.72 -9.50
N GLU A 389 18.66 -25.65 -10.52
CA GLU A 389 18.85 -26.39 -11.78
C GLU A 389 20.12 -25.93 -12.54
N ALA A 390 20.42 -24.63 -12.54
CA ALA A 390 21.65 -24.09 -13.12
C ALA A 390 22.89 -24.55 -12.35
N GLU A 391 22.86 -24.54 -11.02
CA GLU A 391 23.95 -25.02 -10.18
C GLU A 391 24.22 -26.52 -10.40
N GLN A 392 23.16 -27.34 -10.50
CA GLN A 392 23.30 -28.77 -10.84
C GLN A 392 23.88 -28.97 -12.25
N ARG A 393 23.54 -28.12 -13.22
CA ARG A 393 24.15 -28.14 -14.56
C ARG A 393 25.65 -27.86 -14.49
N VAL A 394 26.07 -26.84 -13.74
CA VAL A 394 27.48 -26.49 -13.53
C VAL A 394 28.24 -27.62 -12.81
N ARG A 395 27.62 -28.29 -11.83
CA ARG A 395 28.20 -29.50 -11.20
C ARG A 395 28.38 -30.64 -12.19
N GLY A 396 27.37 -30.89 -13.03
CA GLY A 396 27.42 -31.89 -14.09
C GLY A 396 28.55 -31.63 -15.08
N GLU A 397 28.66 -30.40 -15.58
CA GLU A 397 29.72 -29.98 -16.50
C GLU A 397 31.12 -30.15 -15.89
N LEU A 398 31.30 -29.89 -14.59
CA LEU A 398 32.58 -30.14 -13.91
C LEU A 398 32.92 -31.64 -13.88
N LEU A 399 31.93 -32.50 -13.64
CA LEU A 399 32.16 -33.95 -13.65
C LEU A 399 32.40 -34.48 -15.08
N ASP A 400 31.66 -33.96 -16.07
CA ASP A 400 31.92 -34.28 -17.48
C ASP A 400 33.32 -33.82 -17.90
N ASP A 401 33.77 -32.63 -17.48
CA ASP A 401 35.15 -32.17 -17.68
C ASP A 401 36.17 -33.15 -17.08
N LEU A 402 35.92 -33.69 -15.88
CA LEU A 402 36.79 -34.69 -15.26
C LEU A 402 36.77 -36.04 -16.00
N LEU A 403 35.65 -36.40 -16.63
CA LEU A 403 35.50 -37.64 -17.39
C LEU A 403 36.12 -37.54 -18.80
N ASP A 404 36.06 -36.37 -19.43
CA ASP A 404 36.46 -36.15 -20.82
C ASP A 404 37.87 -35.55 -20.96
N ALA A 405 38.32 -34.71 -20.03
CA ALA A 405 39.53 -33.91 -20.20
C ALA A 405 40.74 -34.45 -19.41
N ARG A 406 41.80 -34.79 -20.15
CA ARG A 406 43.11 -35.20 -19.61
C ARG A 406 44.07 -34.03 -19.33
N ASP A 407 43.78 -32.83 -19.82
CA ASP A 407 44.73 -31.70 -19.89
C ASP A 407 44.22 -30.37 -19.31
N ARG A 408 43.51 -30.40 -18.16
CA ARG A 408 43.06 -29.18 -17.46
C ARG A 408 44.03 -28.82 -16.33
N GLU A 409 44.34 -27.53 -16.18
CA GLU A 409 45.20 -27.06 -15.08
C GLU A 409 44.57 -27.37 -13.69
N PRO A 410 45.32 -28.02 -12.77
CA PRO A 410 44.82 -28.42 -11.45
C PRO A 410 44.25 -27.28 -10.60
N ARG A 411 44.76 -26.06 -10.75
CA ARG A 411 44.30 -24.89 -9.97
C ARG A 411 42.87 -24.50 -10.33
N HIS A 412 42.55 -24.43 -11.62
CA HIS A 412 41.21 -24.09 -12.10
C HIS A 412 40.16 -25.13 -11.69
N LEU A 413 40.52 -26.42 -11.67
CA LEU A 413 39.64 -27.48 -11.19
C LEU A 413 39.32 -27.32 -9.70
N ARG A 414 40.32 -27.04 -8.86
CA ARG A 414 40.13 -26.78 -7.42
C ARG A 414 39.23 -25.58 -7.17
N GLU A 415 39.47 -24.48 -7.88
CA GLU A 415 38.67 -23.27 -7.71
C GLU A 415 37.20 -23.48 -8.10
N ARG A 416 36.94 -24.21 -9.19
CA ARG A 416 35.56 -24.56 -9.59
C ARG A 416 34.89 -25.50 -8.59
N ALA A 417 35.60 -26.54 -8.13
CA ALA A 417 35.06 -27.49 -7.17
C ALA A 417 34.77 -26.84 -5.81
N ALA A 418 35.66 -25.98 -5.32
CA ALA A 418 35.49 -25.25 -4.06
C ALA A 418 34.24 -24.36 -4.06
N ARG A 419 33.93 -23.68 -5.19
CA ARG A 419 32.70 -22.90 -5.36
C ARG A 419 31.43 -23.76 -5.31
N LEU A 420 31.54 -25.04 -5.64
CA LEU A 420 30.46 -26.02 -5.61
C LEU A 420 30.45 -26.85 -4.31
N HIS A 421 31.30 -26.49 -3.33
CA HIS A 421 31.48 -27.23 -2.08
C HIS A 421 31.89 -28.69 -2.28
N ALA A 422 32.64 -28.99 -3.34
CA ALA A 422 33.28 -30.27 -3.58
C ALA A 422 34.80 -30.14 -3.38
N ASP A 423 35.41 -31.07 -2.66
CA ASP A 423 36.85 -31.10 -2.40
C ASP A 423 37.50 -32.16 -3.30
N LEU A 424 38.23 -31.78 -4.35
CA LEU A 424 38.89 -32.72 -5.26
C LEU A 424 40.19 -33.34 -4.73
N ASP A 425 40.72 -32.85 -3.61
CA ASP A 425 41.94 -33.38 -2.99
C ASP A 425 41.62 -34.52 -1.99
N ALA A 426 40.36 -34.66 -1.57
CA ALA A 426 39.88 -35.82 -0.81
C ALA A 426 39.93 -37.13 -1.61
N THR A 427 39.79 -38.26 -0.92
CA THR A 427 39.62 -39.58 -1.57
C THR A 427 38.16 -39.76 -1.95
N HIS A 428 37.91 -40.19 -3.18
CA HIS A 428 36.57 -40.37 -3.73
C HIS A 428 36.36 -41.79 -4.27
N VAL A 429 35.11 -42.13 -4.50
CA VAL A 429 34.70 -43.29 -5.28
C VAL A 429 33.84 -42.80 -6.45
N VAL A 430 34.09 -43.34 -7.64
CA VAL A 430 33.25 -43.11 -8.82
C VAL A 430 32.22 -44.23 -8.91
N LEU A 431 30.95 -43.86 -8.98
CA LEU A 431 29.82 -44.77 -9.03
C LEU A 431 29.14 -44.66 -10.38
N ALA A 432 28.89 -45.80 -11.04
CA ALA A 432 27.94 -45.90 -12.13
C ALA A 432 26.61 -46.39 -11.54
N ALA A 433 25.49 -45.75 -11.89
CA ALA A 433 24.16 -46.12 -11.43
C ALA A 433 23.19 -46.25 -12.61
N ARG A 434 22.36 -47.30 -12.61
CA ARG A 434 21.36 -47.56 -13.66
C ARG A 434 20.09 -48.15 -13.04
N PRO A 435 18.88 -47.73 -13.46
CA PRO A 435 17.65 -48.35 -12.99
C PRO A 435 17.48 -49.73 -13.63
N GLU A 436 16.99 -50.70 -12.86
CA GLU A 436 16.86 -52.09 -13.32
C GLU A 436 15.63 -52.31 -14.21
N GLY A 437 15.75 -53.19 -15.20
CA GLY A 437 14.66 -53.71 -16.02
C GLY A 437 14.38 -52.92 -17.31
N PRO A 438 13.78 -53.56 -18.33
CA PRO A 438 13.36 -52.86 -19.53
C PRO A 438 12.30 -51.80 -19.17
N ALA A 439 12.36 -50.66 -19.84
CA ALA A 439 11.22 -49.75 -19.85
C ALA A 439 10.15 -50.34 -20.78
N ALA A 440 8.87 -50.20 -20.42
CA ALA A 440 7.79 -50.64 -21.29
C ALA A 440 7.80 -49.89 -22.63
N ASP A 441 8.23 -48.62 -22.59
CA ASP A 441 8.43 -47.77 -23.75
C ASP A 441 9.54 -46.72 -23.53
N ALA A 442 9.81 -45.91 -24.56
CA ALA A 442 10.83 -44.87 -24.53
C ALA A 442 10.51 -43.72 -23.55
N GLU A 443 9.22 -43.47 -23.27
CA GLU A 443 8.77 -42.37 -22.42
C GLU A 443 8.95 -42.70 -20.94
N GLU A 444 8.60 -43.93 -20.54
CA GLU A 444 8.88 -44.48 -19.23
C GLU A 444 10.40 -44.55 -18.98
N ALA A 445 11.18 -44.95 -19.99
CA ALA A 445 12.64 -44.97 -19.90
C ALA A 445 13.22 -43.57 -19.63
N ALA A 446 12.69 -42.56 -20.31
CA ALA A 446 13.12 -41.17 -20.14
C ALA A 446 12.68 -40.62 -18.77
N ALA A 447 11.47 -40.95 -18.31
CA ALA A 447 10.98 -40.57 -16.99
C ALA A 447 11.79 -41.20 -15.85
N ALA A 448 12.13 -42.49 -15.95
CA ALA A 448 12.98 -43.18 -15.00
C ALA A 448 14.39 -42.54 -14.93
N ARG A 449 14.97 -42.22 -16.10
CA ARG A 449 16.26 -41.51 -16.17
C ARG A 449 16.22 -40.13 -15.53
N ARG A 450 15.16 -39.33 -15.76
CA ARG A 450 14.97 -38.02 -15.12
C ARG A 450 14.87 -38.14 -13.59
N ARG A 451 14.10 -39.11 -13.10
CA ARG A 451 13.97 -39.37 -11.65
C ARG A 451 15.29 -39.79 -11.03
N LEU A 452 16.03 -40.70 -11.69
CA LEU A 452 17.35 -41.14 -11.24
C LEU A 452 18.34 -39.98 -11.18
N TRP A 453 18.44 -39.18 -12.25
CA TRP A 453 19.32 -38.01 -12.29
C TRP A 453 19.00 -37.02 -11.17
N SER A 454 17.72 -36.73 -10.95
CA SER A 454 17.26 -35.84 -9.87
C SER A 454 17.63 -36.38 -8.49
N ALA A 455 17.44 -37.68 -8.23
CA ALA A 455 17.80 -38.32 -6.97
C ALA A 455 19.32 -38.35 -6.74
N ALA A 456 20.10 -38.70 -7.78
CA ALA A 456 21.55 -38.74 -7.74
C ALA A 456 22.17 -37.36 -7.52
N SER A 457 21.66 -36.32 -8.17
CA SER A 457 22.14 -34.94 -8.01
C SER A 457 21.92 -34.43 -6.58
N ARG A 458 20.75 -34.73 -5.98
CA ARG A 458 20.48 -34.43 -4.56
C ARG A 458 21.41 -35.19 -3.63
N LEU A 459 21.60 -36.48 -3.85
CA LEU A 459 22.49 -37.31 -3.02
C LEU A 459 23.94 -36.81 -3.09
N ALA A 460 24.44 -36.51 -4.28
CA ALA A 460 25.78 -35.97 -4.49
C ALA A 460 25.95 -34.63 -3.76
N THR A 461 25.00 -33.70 -3.91
CA THR A 461 25.04 -32.40 -3.23
C THR A 461 25.06 -32.57 -1.70
N ALA A 462 24.20 -33.44 -1.15
CA ALA A 462 24.14 -33.71 0.28
C ALA A 462 25.42 -34.38 0.84
N ARG A 463 26.24 -34.94 -0.03
CA ARG A 463 27.52 -35.60 0.30
C ARG A 463 28.72 -34.82 -0.21
N HIS A 464 28.58 -33.54 -0.59
CA HIS A 464 29.67 -32.72 -1.11
C HIS A 464 30.37 -33.33 -2.35
N GLY A 465 29.61 -34.10 -3.15
CA GLY A 465 30.06 -34.77 -4.36
C GLY A 465 29.48 -34.16 -5.64
N LEU A 466 29.76 -34.81 -6.77
CA LEU A 466 29.29 -34.42 -8.11
C LEU A 466 28.42 -35.52 -8.74
N ALA A 467 27.53 -35.15 -9.65
CA ALA A 467 26.74 -36.10 -10.44
C ALA A 467 26.53 -35.60 -11.88
N ALA A 468 26.53 -36.52 -12.85
CA ALA A 468 26.30 -36.23 -14.26
C ALA A 468 25.52 -37.38 -14.93
N ALA A 469 24.79 -37.06 -15.99
CA ALA A 469 24.07 -38.06 -16.78
C ALA A 469 24.98 -38.64 -17.86
N ARG A 470 25.18 -39.96 -17.88
CA ARG A 470 26.12 -40.61 -18.82
C ARG A 470 25.64 -42.02 -19.18
N ASP A 471 25.79 -42.42 -20.45
CA ASP A 471 25.54 -43.79 -20.94
C ASP A 471 24.17 -44.40 -20.56
N GLY A 472 23.12 -43.59 -20.57
CA GLY A 472 21.76 -44.04 -20.19
C GLY A 472 21.55 -44.27 -18.69
N GLY A 473 22.55 -43.98 -17.86
CA GLY A 473 22.49 -43.99 -16.39
C GLY A 473 22.95 -42.66 -15.79
N THR A 474 23.47 -42.72 -14.57
CA THR A 474 24.03 -41.56 -13.88
C THR A 474 25.38 -41.95 -13.27
N VAL A 475 26.36 -41.06 -13.40
CA VAL A 475 27.65 -41.17 -12.73
C VAL A 475 27.65 -40.27 -11.52
N LEU A 476 28.14 -40.77 -10.38
CA LEU A 476 28.35 -40.00 -9.17
C LEU A 476 29.81 -40.06 -8.76
N LEU A 477 30.34 -38.93 -8.29
CA LEU A 477 31.63 -38.83 -7.64
C LEU A 477 31.37 -38.44 -6.19
N LEU A 478 31.57 -39.39 -5.26
CA LEU A 478 31.29 -39.16 -3.84
C LEU A 478 32.57 -39.27 -3.01
N PRO A 479 32.79 -38.40 -2.01
CA PRO A 479 33.91 -38.54 -1.10
C PRO A 479 33.77 -39.80 -0.24
N LEU A 480 34.88 -40.51 -0.03
CA LEU A 480 34.96 -41.71 0.77
C LEU A 480 35.26 -41.35 2.23
N ALA A 481 34.34 -41.66 3.13
CA ALA A 481 34.54 -41.40 4.56
C ALA A 481 35.58 -42.36 5.17
N PRO A 482 36.32 -41.94 6.22
CA PRO A 482 37.25 -42.82 6.92
C PRO A 482 36.53 -44.09 7.44
N GLY A 483 37.05 -45.26 7.06
CA GLY A 483 36.51 -46.56 7.48
C GLY A 483 35.43 -47.14 6.56
N ASP A 484 34.93 -46.39 5.57
CA ASP A 484 34.05 -46.93 4.53
C ASP A 484 34.84 -47.60 3.41
N THR A 485 34.31 -48.71 2.88
CA THR A 485 34.80 -49.30 1.62
C THR A 485 34.01 -48.79 0.42
N ALA A 486 34.58 -48.92 -0.79
CA ALA A 486 33.88 -48.57 -2.02
C ALA A 486 32.59 -49.40 -2.20
N ALA A 487 32.64 -50.68 -1.81
CA ALA A 487 31.50 -51.60 -1.80
C ALA A 487 30.37 -51.10 -0.87
N ASP A 488 30.70 -50.59 0.32
CA ASP A 488 29.70 -50.07 1.25
C ASP A 488 29.01 -48.82 0.72
N VAL A 489 29.78 -47.93 0.08
CA VAL A 489 29.24 -46.74 -0.59
C VAL A 489 28.31 -47.15 -1.74
N ALA A 490 28.68 -48.13 -2.56
CA ALA A 490 27.85 -48.66 -3.64
C ALA A 490 26.51 -49.20 -3.11
N ARG A 491 26.54 -50.09 -2.11
CA ARG A 491 25.34 -50.70 -1.50
C ARG A 491 24.41 -49.67 -0.87
N ARG A 492 24.96 -48.65 -0.20
CA ARG A 492 24.16 -47.56 0.38
C ARG A 492 23.54 -46.70 -0.71
N THR A 493 24.28 -46.41 -1.77
CA THR A 493 23.82 -45.60 -2.91
C THR A 493 22.70 -46.31 -3.67
N ALA A 494 22.85 -47.61 -3.98
CA ALA A 494 21.82 -48.43 -4.61
C ALA A 494 20.50 -48.38 -3.83
N ARG A 495 20.55 -48.59 -2.51
CA ARG A 495 19.38 -48.51 -1.62
C ARG A 495 18.75 -47.12 -1.60
N HIS A 496 19.57 -46.07 -1.50
CA HIS A 496 19.07 -44.69 -1.45
C HIS A 496 18.39 -44.28 -2.75
N LEU A 497 19.05 -44.52 -3.89
CA LEU A 497 18.50 -44.20 -5.21
C LEU A 497 17.28 -45.07 -5.52
N GLY A 498 17.30 -46.34 -5.14
CA GLY A 498 16.17 -47.25 -5.33
C GLY A 498 14.91 -46.81 -4.58
N ALA A 499 15.08 -46.35 -3.32
CA ALA A 499 13.99 -45.78 -2.55
C ALA A 499 13.46 -44.47 -3.16
N ALA A 500 14.35 -43.59 -3.61
CA ALA A 500 13.99 -42.30 -4.19
C ALA A 500 13.28 -42.43 -5.56
N VAL A 501 13.69 -43.39 -6.38
CA VAL A 501 13.11 -43.64 -7.72
C VAL A 501 11.91 -44.61 -7.65
N ARG A 502 11.69 -45.28 -6.51
CA ARG A 502 10.70 -46.35 -6.29
C ARG A 502 10.84 -47.51 -7.27
N ARG A 503 12.08 -47.83 -7.63
CA ARG A 503 12.47 -48.91 -8.54
C ARG A 503 13.89 -49.37 -8.18
N PRO A 504 14.25 -50.65 -8.30
CA PRO A 504 15.61 -51.09 -8.03
C PRO A 504 16.64 -50.34 -8.90
N VAL A 505 17.77 -49.96 -8.30
CA VAL A 505 18.88 -49.27 -8.97
C VAL A 505 20.16 -50.04 -8.70
N THR A 506 20.79 -50.55 -9.76
CA THR A 506 22.08 -51.24 -9.69
C THR A 506 23.19 -50.19 -9.65
N VAL A 507 24.17 -50.35 -8.75
CA VAL A 507 25.29 -49.40 -8.60
C VAL A 507 26.63 -50.14 -8.58
N GLY A 508 27.51 -49.80 -9.52
CA GLY A 508 28.89 -50.30 -9.54
C GLY A 508 29.87 -49.22 -9.10
N ALA A 509 30.82 -49.57 -8.24
CA ALA A 509 31.84 -48.66 -7.71
C ALA A 509 33.24 -48.97 -8.24
N SER A 510 34.03 -47.91 -8.42
CA SER A 510 35.47 -48.00 -8.65
C SER A 510 36.25 -48.27 -7.37
N ALA A 511 37.52 -48.65 -7.50
CA ALA A 511 38.49 -48.46 -6.42
C ALA A 511 38.56 -46.98 -5.96
N PRO A 512 38.95 -46.70 -4.70
CA PRO A 512 39.14 -45.33 -4.22
C PRO A 512 40.17 -44.57 -5.04
N VAL A 513 39.88 -43.31 -5.37
CA VAL A 513 40.73 -42.44 -6.18
C VAL A 513 41.04 -41.18 -5.39
N ALA A 514 42.31 -40.79 -5.35
CA ALA A 514 42.78 -39.59 -4.64
C ALA A 514 43.50 -38.62 -5.60
N GLY A 515 43.52 -37.34 -5.24
CA GLY A 515 44.24 -36.30 -5.98
C GLY A 515 43.62 -36.00 -7.35
N LEU A 516 42.30 -35.89 -7.43
CA LEU A 516 41.55 -35.73 -8.68
C LEU A 516 41.87 -34.43 -9.42
N ALA A 517 42.23 -33.38 -8.68
CA ALA A 517 42.68 -32.12 -9.28
C ALA A 517 44.02 -32.28 -10.02
N SER A 518 44.91 -33.14 -9.50
CA SER A 518 46.25 -33.35 -10.06
C SER A 518 46.30 -34.46 -11.12
N ARG A 519 45.35 -35.41 -11.08
CA ARG A 519 45.24 -36.53 -12.03
C ARG A 519 43.78 -36.73 -12.49
N PRO A 520 43.19 -35.78 -13.23
CA PRO A 520 41.79 -35.86 -13.65
C PRO A 520 41.51 -37.07 -14.56
N ASP A 521 42.51 -37.52 -15.33
CA ASP A 521 42.47 -38.69 -16.21
C ASP A 521 42.07 -40.00 -15.49
N THR A 522 42.27 -40.06 -14.17
CA THR A 522 41.93 -41.23 -13.35
C THR A 522 40.42 -41.42 -13.18
N VAL A 523 39.62 -40.34 -13.30
CA VAL A 523 38.16 -40.39 -13.14
C VAL A 523 37.52 -41.21 -14.26
N ALA A 524 37.99 -41.06 -15.49
CA ALA A 524 37.50 -41.84 -16.63
C ALA A 524 37.77 -43.35 -16.47
N GLY A 525 38.96 -43.72 -16.00
CA GLY A 525 39.32 -45.12 -15.71
C GLY A 525 38.49 -45.71 -14.58
N ALA A 526 38.30 -44.94 -13.50
CA ALA A 526 37.47 -45.31 -12.37
C ALA A 526 35.99 -45.46 -12.77
N TYR A 527 35.45 -44.57 -13.60
CA TYR A 527 34.10 -44.71 -14.13
C TYR A 527 33.93 -45.97 -14.97
N ALA A 528 34.91 -46.29 -15.83
CA ALA A 528 34.89 -47.53 -16.61
C ALA A 528 34.90 -48.79 -15.73
N GLU A 529 35.63 -48.77 -14.62
CA GLU A 529 35.62 -49.84 -13.61
C GLU A 529 34.27 -49.97 -12.89
N GLY A 530 33.70 -48.85 -12.43
CA GLY A 530 32.37 -48.84 -11.83
C GLY A 530 31.31 -49.37 -12.79
N ARG A 531 31.37 -49.01 -14.08
CA ARG A 531 30.49 -49.56 -15.12
C ARG A 531 30.63 -51.07 -15.26
N ARG A 532 31.86 -51.60 -15.32
CA ARG A 532 32.07 -53.05 -15.41
C ARG A 532 31.51 -53.79 -14.19
N CYS A 533 31.65 -53.22 -12.99
CA CYS A 533 31.06 -53.79 -11.77
C CYS A 533 29.52 -53.80 -11.83
N LEU A 534 28.92 -52.72 -12.34
CA LEU A 534 27.48 -52.64 -12.56
C LEU A 534 27.02 -53.69 -13.59
N ASP A 535 27.67 -53.75 -14.75
CA ASP A 535 27.32 -54.70 -15.81
C ASP A 535 27.51 -56.15 -15.32
N ALA A 536 28.49 -56.42 -14.44
CA ALA A 536 28.67 -57.71 -13.79
C ALA A 536 27.53 -58.06 -12.81
N LEU A 537 27.00 -57.10 -12.04
CA LEU A 537 25.82 -57.32 -11.20
C LEU A 537 24.60 -57.69 -12.04
N ASP A 538 24.36 -56.97 -13.13
CA ASP A 538 23.24 -57.23 -14.04
C ASP A 538 23.38 -58.64 -14.68
N LEU A 539 24.57 -59.02 -15.16
CA LEU A 539 24.83 -60.35 -15.72
C LEU A 539 24.65 -61.49 -14.71
N LEU A 540 24.93 -61.24 -13.43
CA LEU A 540 24.77 -62.22 -12.35
C LEU A 540 23.35 -62.26 -11.77
N GLY A 541 22.41 -61.48 -12.33
CA GLY A 541 21.03 -61.40 -11.82
C GLY A 541 20.93 -60.75 -10.44
N ARG A 542 21.90 -59.90 -10.08
CA ARG A 542 21.96 -59.13 -8.82
C ARG A 542 21.60 -57.66 -9.04
N GLY A 543 20.66 -57.40 -9.94
CA GLY A 543 20.15 -56.05 -10.18
C GLY A 543 19.53 -55.45 -8.91
N GLY A 544 19.65 -54.13 -8.79
CA GLY A 544 19.20 -53.42 -7.59
C GLY A 544 20.17 -53.43 -6.40
N ASP A 545 21.29 -54.16 -6.50
CA ASP A 545 22.36 -54.19 -5.50
C ASP A 545 23.51 -53.22 -5.85
N GLY A 546 24.43 -53.04 -4.90
CA GLY A 546 25.67 -52.28 -5.10
C GLY A 546 26.92 -53.10 -4.87
N ALA A 547 27.94 -52.96 -5.71
CA ALA A 547 29.21 -53.68 -5.55
C ALA A 547 30.42 -52.91 -6.10
N ALA A 548 31.60 -53.21 -5.55
CA ALA A 548 32.89 -52.83 -6.10
C ALA A 548 33.64 -54.07 -6.62
N ALA A 549 34.76 -53.89 -7.33
CA ALA A 549 35.53 -54.99 -7.92
C ALA A 549 35.92 -56.08 -6.89
N GLU A 550 36.16 -55.70 -5.63
CA GLU A 550 36.52 -56.61 -4.53
C GLU A 550 35.40 -57.55 -4.08
N ASP A 551 34.13 -57.22 -4.35
CA ASP A 551 32.99 -58.11 -4.03
C ASP A 551 32.88 -59.31 -5.01
N PHE A 552 33.66 -59.33 -6.10
CA PHE A 552 33.61 -60.37 -7.14
C PHE A 552 34.76 -61.40 -7.06
N GLY A 553 35.55 -61.38 -5.98
CA GLY A 553 36.67 -62.32 -5.81
C GLY A 553 37.68 -62.22 -6.94
N PHE A 554 38.09 -63.36 -7.53
CA PHE A 554 39.03 -63.36 -8.66
C PHE A 554 38.49 -62.64 -9.92
N LEU A 555 37.17 -62.62 -10.13
CA LEU A 555 36.56 -61.91 -11.27
C LEU A 555 36.80 -60.40 -11.15
N GLY A 556 36.98 -59.89 -9.92
CA GLY A 556 37.40 -58.51 -9.66
C GLY A 556 38.67 -58.11 -10.40
N LEU A 557 39.59 -59.04 -10.67
CA LEU A 557 40.81 -58.78 -11.45
C LEU A 557 40.52 -58.45 -12.92
N LEU A 558 39.42 -58.97 -13.47
CA LEU A 558 38.96 -58.67 -14.84
C LEU A 558 38.15 -57.38 -14.90
N LEU A 559 37.54 -56.98 -13.78
CA LEU A 559 36.69 -55.79 -13.68
C LEU A 559 37.49 -54.53 -13.31
N ALA A 560 38.60 -54.64 -12.59
CA ALA A 560 39.47 -53.51 -12.22
C ALA A 560 40.02 -52.74 -13.44
N GLY A 561 40.20 -51.42 -13.30
CA GLY A 561 40.69 -50.50 -14.35
C GLY A 561 42.07 -50.86 -14.90
N GLU A 562 43.08 -50.77 -14.04
CA GLU A 562 44.33 -51.49 -14.25
C GLU A 562 44.16 -52.87 -13.63
N ARG A 563 44.58 -53.93 -14.31
CA ARG A 563 44.51 -55.30 -13.77
C ARG A 563 45.40 -55.34 -12.53
N ASP A 564 44.80 -55.08 -11.37
CA ASP A 564 45.50 -54.95 -10.09
C ASP A 564 45.88 -56.34 -9.55
N VAL A 565 46.79 -56.98 -10.28
CA VAL A 565 47.35 -58.28 -9.95
C VAL A 565 48.01 -58.21 -8.58
N ASN A 566 48.70 -57.12 -8.27
CA ASN A 566 49.44 -56.97 -7.02
C ASN A 566 48.49 -56.80 -5.82
N GLY A 567 47.43 -55.99 -5.93
CA GLY A 567 46.44 -55.84 -4.87
C GLY A 567 45.59 -57.09 -4.69
N PHE A 568 45.27 -57.85 -5.76
CA PHE A 568 44.68 -59.19 -5.62
C PHE A 568 45.61 -60.14 -4.85
N VAL A 569 46.88 -60.25 -5.24
CA VAL A 569 47.87 -61.08 -4.52
C VAL A 569 48.02 -60.64 -3.06
N THR A 570 48.09 -59.33 -2.81
CA THR A 570 48.26 -58.77 -1.46
C THR A 570 47.03 -59.04 -0.58
N ARG A 571 45.80 -58.88 -1.09
CA ARG A 571 44.59 -59.21 -0.33
C ARG A 571 44.45 -60.71 -0.07
N THR A 572 44.77 -61.54 -1.06
CA THR A 572 44.50 -62.99 -0.98
C THR A 572 45.57 -63.75 -0.20
N ILE A 573 46.86 -63.47 -0.41
CA ILE A 573 47.97 -64.19 0.25
C ILE A 573 49.00 -63.27 0.92
N GLY A 574 48.81 -61.94 0.87
CA GLY A 574 49.74 -60.96 1.47
C GLY A 574 50.04 -61.18 2.96
N PRO A 575 49.09 -61.57 3.82
CA PRO A 575 49.39 -61.92 5.21
C PRO A 575 50.43 -63.03 5.34
N VAL A 576 50.38 -64.04 4.46
CA VAL A 576 51.34 -65.16 4.42
C VAL A 576 52.68 -64.70 3.88
N VAL A 577 52.70 -63.94 2.78
CA VAL A 577 53.92 -63.36 2.19
C VAL A 577 54.64 -62.45 3.19
N ALA A 578 53.89 -61.58 3.88
CA ALA A 578 54.44 -60.67 4.89
C ALA A 578 54.95 -61.42 6.13
N TYR A 579 54.29 -62.52 6.50
CA TYR A 579 54.75 -63.38 7.60
C TYR A 579 56.07 -64.07 7.24
N ASP A 580 56.18 -64.66 6.04
CA ASP A 580 57.43 -65.26 5.54
C ASP A 580 58.58 -64.26 5.51
N ARG A 581 58.36 -63.06 4.96
CA ARG A 581 59.38 -61.99 4.94
C ARG A 581 59.84 -61.56 6.33
N ARG A 582 58.92 -61.47 7.31
CA ARG A 582 59.26 -61.03 8.67
C ARG A 582 59.91 -62.12 9.52
N ARG A 583 59.55 -63.38 9.32
CA ARG A 583 59.97 -64.49 10.19
C ARG A 583 60.94 -65.48 9.53
N GLY A 584 61.28 -65.28 8.25
CA GLY A 584 62.14 -66.19 7.50
C GLY A 584 61.52 -67.58 7.31
N THR A 585 60.19 -67.66 7.26
CA THR A 585 59.48 -68.94 7.06
C THR A 585 59.23 -69.20 5.56
N GLU A 586 58.79 -70.42 5.25
CA GLU A 586 58.46 -70.86 3.88
C GLU A 586 56.98 -71.28 3.76
N LEU A 587 56.07 -70.51 4.35
CA LEU A 587 54.64 -70.81 4.31
C LEU A 587 54.07 -70.71 2.89
N VAL A 588 54.49 -69.72 2.09
CA VAL A 588 54.07 -69.57 0.68
C VAL A 588 54.48 -70.80 -0.14
N ARG A 589 55.73 -71.26 0.01
CA ARG A 589 56.24 -72.48 -0.66
C ARG A 589 55.49 -73.72 -0.20
N THR A 590 55.17 -73.79 1.09
CA THR A 590 54.40 -74.92 1.65
C THR A 590 52.97 -74.94 1.10
N LEU A 591 52.35 -73.77 0.96
CA LEU A 591 50.99 -73.61 0.43
C LEU A 591 50.92 -73.98 -1.06
N ASP A 592 51.91 -73.56 -1.86
CA ASP A 592 52.02 -73.92 -3.28
C ASP A 592 52.19 -75.43 -3.49
N ALA A 593 53.10 -76.06 -2.74
CA ALA A 593 53.30 -77.52 -2.76
C ALA A 593 52.08 -78.29 -2.25
N TYR A 594 51.35 -77.74 -1.28
CA TYR A 594 50.11 -78.33 -0.78
C TYR A 594 49.03 -78.42 -1.84
N PHE A 595 48.78 -77.33 -2.57
CA PHE A 595 47.82 -77.34 -3.67
C PHE A 595 48.31 -78.19 -4.86
N ALA A 596 49.59 -78.13 -5.21
CA ALA A 596 50.16 -78.98 -6.27
C ALA A 596 50.04 -80.49 -5.97
N CYS A 597 50.04 -80.86 -4.69
CA CYS A 597 49.86 -82.23 -4.24
C CYS A 597 48.38 -82.68 -4.10
N GLY A 598 47.43 -81.89 -4.60
CA GLY A 598 46.00 -82.20 -4.47
C GLY A 598 45.53 -82.14 -3.03
N THR A 599 46.00 -81.14 -2.27
CA THR A 599 45.64 -80.88 -0.87
C THR A 599 45.94 -82.06 0.08
N SER A 600 47.01 -82.82 -0.16
CA SER A 600 47.43 -83.97 0.65
C SER A 600 48.68 -83.66 1.48
N PRO A 601 48.59 -83.51 2.82
CA PRO A 601 49.76 -83.21 3.65
C PRO A 601 50.87 -84.27 3.59
N ALA A 602 50.50 -85.53 3.37
CA ALA A 602 51.44 -86.64 3.23
C ALA A 602 52.33 -86.47 1.99
N ARG A 603 51.71 -86.24 0.83
CA ARG A 603 52.43 -85.98 -0.43
C ARG A 603 53.23 -84.68 -0.39
N THR A 604 52.69 -83.64 0.25
CA THR A 604 53.38 -82.36 0.42
C THR A 604 54.64 -82.49 1.27
N LYS A 605 54.67 -83.39 2.26
CA LYS A 605 55.88 -83.67 3.04
C LYS A 605 56.99 -84.21 2.13
N ASP A 606 56.65 -85.13 1.23
CA ASP A 606 57.63 -85.81 0.37
C ASP A 606 58.20 -84.82 -0.64
N GLU A 607 57.35 -83.97 -1.24
CA GLU A 607 57.75 -82.89 -2.14
C GLU A 607 58.69 -81.87 -1.46
N LEU A 608 58.34 -81.43 -0.26
CA LEU A 608 59.11 -80.42 0.48
C LEU A 608 60.29 -80.99 1.26
N HIS A 609 60.45 -82.32 1.29
CA HIS A 609 61.48 -83.02 2.06
C HIS A 609 61.48 -82.65 3.56
N VAL A 610 60.29 -82.56 4.16
CA VAL A 610 60.09 -82.25 5.58
C VAL A 610 59.20 -83.29 6.27
N HIS A 611 59.14 -83.28 7.60
CA HIS A 611 58.22 -84.15 8.33
C HIS A 611 56.75 -83.72 8.14
N VAL A 612 55.81 -84.67 8.12
CA VAL A 612 54.36 -84.40 7.93
C VAL A 612 53.81 -83.46 9.01
N ASN A 613 54.29 -83.58 10.24
CA ASN A 613 53.94 -82.68 11.34
C ASN A 613 54.37 -81.23 11.05
N THR A 614 55.50 -81.02 10.38
CA THR A 614 55.96 -79.68 9.98
C THR A 614 55.04 -79.08 8.93
N VAL A 615 54.57 -79.88 7.96
CA VAL A 615 53.56 -79.44 6.98
C VAL A 615 52.26 -79.07 7.70
N ALA A 616 51.76 -79.91 8.59
CA ALA A 616 50.54 -79.66 9.36
C ALA A 616 50.64 -78.36 10.18
N GLN A 617 51.75 -78.15 10.91
CA GLN A 617 52.00 -76.92 11.69
C GLN A 617 52.07 -75.67 10.80
N ARG A 618 52.69 -75.76 9.62
CA ARG A 618 52.77 -74.65 8.67
C ARG A 618 51.38 -74.33 8.08
N LEU A 619 50.57 -75.33 7.75
CA LEU A 619 49.19 -75.14 7.28
C LEU A 619 48.27 -74.58 8.37
N GLU A 620 48.42 -74.98 9.62
CA GLU A 620 47.71 -74.39 10.76
C GLU A 620 48.11 -72.92 10.97
N ARG A 621 49.37 -72.56 10.71
CA ARG A 621 49.79 -71.16 10.69
C ARG A 621 49.16 -70.39 9.54
N VAL A 622 49.05 -70.98 8.35
CA VAL A 622 48.37 -70.36 7.20
C VAL A 622 46.90 -70.13 7.51
N ALA A 623 46.21 -71.09 8.13
CA ALA A 623 44.81 -70.94 8.57
C ALA A 623 44.63 -69.73 9.49
N ARG A 624 45.52 -69.56 10.48
CA ARG A 624 45.50 -68.39 11.36
C ARG A 624 45.75 -67.06 10.66
N LEU A 625 46.42 -67.06 9.51
CA LEU A 625 46.76 -65.85 8.75
C LEU A 625 45.69 -65.50 7.69
N LEU A 626 45.02 -66.50 7.13
CA LEU A 626 44.06 -66.33 6.02
C LEU A 626 42.59 -66.51 6.43
N GLY A 627 42.34 -67.00 7.64
CA GLY A 627 41.01 -67.37 8.13
C GLY A 627 40.76 -68.88 8.03
N ASP A 628 39.82 -69.38 8.83
CA ASP A 628 39.50 -70.81 8.92
C ASP A 628 38.84 -71.36 7.64
N ASP A 629 38.30 -70.49 6.79
CA ASP A 629 37.63 -70.82 5.52
C ASP A 629 38.57 -70.90 4.31
N TRP A 630 39.89 -70.75 4.51
CA TRP A 630 40.88 -70.68 3.43
C TRP A 630 40.90 -71.92 2.50
N GLN A 631 40.41 -73.08 2.98
CA GLN A 631 40.30 -74.31 2.20
C GLN A 631 38.94 -74.49 1.49
N SER A 632 37.98 -73.57 1.69
CA SER A 632 36.71 -73.63 0.97
C SER A 632 36.96 -73.57 -0.55
N PRO A 633 36.15 -74.26 -1.39
CA PRO A 633 36.44 -74.36 -2.83
C PRO A 633 36.68 -73.01 -3.53
N ALA A 634 35.89 -71.98 -3.18
CA ALA A 634 36.04 -70.63 -3.73
C ALA A 634 37.35 -69.96 -3.28
N ARG A 635 37.67 -69.98 -1.99
CA ARG A 635 38.90 -69.37 -1.44
C ARG A 635 40.15 -70.12 -1.88
N ALA A 636 40.10 -71.44 -1.95
CA ALA A 636 41.20 -72.27 -2.42
C ALA A 636 41.57 -71.95 -3.87
N LEU A 637 40.58 -71.68 -4.74
CA LEU A 637 40.82 -71.27 -6.13
C LEU A 637 41.51 -69.90 -6.18
N GLU A 638 41.03 -68.92 -5.42
CA GLU A 638 41.63 -67.59 -5.35
C GLU A 638 43.08 -67.64 -4.86
N ILE A 639 43.34 -68.44 -3.82
CA ILE A 639 44.69 -68.62 -3.26
C ILE A 639 45.61 -69.28 -4.28
N GLN A 640 45.16 -70.33 -4.98
CA GLN A 640 45.93 -70.97 -6.05
C GLN A 640 46.27 -69.99 -7.18
N LEU A 641 45.31 -69.16 -7.59
CA LEU A 641 45.54 -68.14 -8.60
C LEU A 641 46.52 -67.07 -8.10
N ALA A 642 46.36 -66.60 -6.87
CA ALA A 642 47.25 -65.62 -6.25
C ALA A 642 48.69 -66.15 -6.11
N LEU A 643 48.87 -67.42 -5.73
CA LEU A 643 50.19 -68.08 -5.69
C LEU A 643 50.84 -68.11 -7.07
N ARG A 644 50.08 -68.47 -8.10
CA ARG A 644 50.58 -68.51 -9.48
C ARG A 644 50.97 -67.13 -10.00
N LEU A 645 50.16 -66.11 -9.71
CA LEU A 645 50.45 -64.71 -10.05
C LEU A 645 51.66 -64.18 -9.28
N HIS A 646 51.79 -64.51 -7.99
CA HIS A 646 52.94 -64.13 -7.16
C HIS A 646 54.26 -64.70 -7.70
N ARG A 647 54.25 -65.97 -8.14
CA ARG A 647 55.42 -66.61 -8.75
C ARG A 647 55.83 -65.96 -10.07
N LEU A 648 54.86 -65.58 -10.91
CA LEU A 648 55.13 -64.92 -12.19
C LEU A 648 55.62 -63.47 -12.02
N GLY A 649 55.27 -62.82 -10.91
CA GLY A 649 55.70 -61.45 -10.60
C GLY A 649 57.03 -61.33 -9.84
N ALA A 650 57.59 -62.43 -9.33
CA ALA A 650 58.90 -62.42 -8.68
C ALA A 650 60.03 -62.36 -9.73
N PRO A 651 61.07 -61.53 -9.57
CA PRO A 651 62.21 -61.55 -10.48
C PRO A 651 62.85 -62.96 -10.48
N PRO A 652 63.30 -63.48 -11.63
CA PRO A 652 63.82 -64.83 -11.71
C PRO A 652 65.00 -64.98 -10.74
N GLU A 653 64.92 -65.96 -9.85
CA GLU A 653 66.03 -66.36 -8.99
C GLU A 653 67.24 -66.68 -9.89
N ARG A 654 68.35 -65.97 -9.69
CA ARG A 654 69.63 -66.36 -10.29
C ARG A 654 69.97 -67.74 -9.73
N ARG A 655 69.87 -68.75 -10.61
CA ARG A 655 70.34 -70.11 -10.36
C ARG A 655 71.80 -70.13 -9.94
#